data_AF-F3UNQ1-F1
#
_entry.id   AF-F3UNQ1-F1
#
_cell.length_a   1.000
_cell.length_b   1.000
_cell.length_c   1.000
_cell.angle_alpha   90.00
_cell.angle_beta   90.00
_cell.angle_gamma   90.00
#
_symmetry.space_group_name_H-M   'P 1'
#
loop_
_entity.id
_entity.type
_entity.pdbx_description
1 polymer ?
#
loop_
_entity_poly.entity_id
_entity_poly.type
_entity_poly.pdbx_seq_one_letter_code
_entity_poly.pdbx_strand_id
1 'polypeptide(L)'
;MSDIIKVHDLPGIEDYGKSISEFSKSYSAAVSDTERTFSLKKQNSELDALEAFYNKLNLLQEKVFHKVPEALEKYSKTNTVFSSTVKNAGFEVKAWTSESGRGTVTKTLTGDQTTAVSKVKSELQPALDTATQLLEIDSINLSPIQSKAEEELSTESTNRTNTHNAVDGAHRTFVQGLDETTETINRLQRDVNNAKSILRMPADFVMNSISHKVLTKDKMYYLDSMSNDVDASVVKDVLSESPGNIMKQRPEEISESAYNVLSAEVTDWVIRGKKGDKLAEKKLNHFVGAMGDEPTTKVDQFTTSMLQAGDREAWTLIANMKQNHAKNPNDPKIGRDQERLTNVNEFIGLMKSINLLDIGYGTEISELAHETYKIPTFKSTTTTKRMKNIDITNSGVTFSVSTNIKAFERKNVLDTVAVDQPIKDETTTETYRSGTMAGIGANLVYNKAKAAELQKAREDALEAFQEDVTVSVSKGIVNTILPGSVTVLELLQSFSGDDESKSEGLASLSDYNPSKKGSNALSAISNVAKAQFAFNSKVDQLQQEKLEQTQKSIGEYLKKGTWYLEGDKKTYTDSSIYYDFNATLRAEEMNDRGMLGYVETKVPEAAQSGLTPEQWIEKQIKNNQVEVDKETKNYLMGKSDQKITDMNQNQIDNLTSALNRIIGQEDSTANNGVEKYILYLNEKYEY
;
A
#
# COMPACT_ATOMS: atom_id res chain seq x y z
N MET A 1 1.07 -30.29 0.95
CA MET A 1 2.16 -30.88 1.79
C MET A 1 2.76 -32.05 1.03
N SER A 2 4.02 -32.37 1.28
CA SER A 2 4.73 -33.49 0.64
C SER A 2 4.17 -34.84 1.08
N ASP A 3 4.02 -35.80 0.17
CA ASP A 3 3.68 -37.21 0.47
C ASP A 3 4.80 -37.92 1.26
N ILE A 4 6.03 -37.37 1.22
CA ILE A 4 7.23 -37.97 1.81
C ILE A 4 7.87 -36.97 2.80
N ILE A 5 8.11 -37.43 4.03
CA ILE A 5 8.81 -36.70 5.08
C ILE A 5 10.17 -37.36 5.30
N LYS A 6 11.24 -36.56 5.31
CA LYS A 6 12.60 -37.03 5.57
C LYS A 6 13.31 -36.16 6.60
N VAL A 7 13.63 -36.75 7.74
CA VAL A 7 14.50 -36.17 8.77
C VAL A 7 15.89 -36.80 8.64
N HIS A 8 16.90 -35.97 8.46
CA HIS A 8 18.28 -36.41 8.21
C HIS A 8 19.20 -36.33 9.43
N ASP A 9 18.92 -35.41 10.36
CA ASP A 9 19.72 -35.16 11.55
C ASP A 9 18.85 -34.62 12.69
N LEU A 10 18.25 -35.55 13.45
CA LEU A 10 17.41 -35.22 14.60
C LEU A 10 18.21 -34.61 15.78
N PRO A 11 19.41 -35.12 16.14
CA PRO A 11 20.27 -34.48 17.14
C PRO A 11 20.63 -33.04 16.78
N GLY A 12 20.98 -32.76 15.53
CA GLY A 12 21.31 -31.40 15.09
C GLY A 12 20.16 -30.39 15.27
N ILE A 13 18.91 -30.81 15.00
CA ILE A 13 17.72 -29.98 15.24
C ILE A 13 17.56 -29.68 16.74
N GLU A 14 17.75 -30.69 17.59
CA GLU A 14 17.64 -30.53 19.04
C GLU A 14 18.73 -29.62 19.62
N ASP A 15 19.98 -29.83 19.20
CA ASP A 15 21.13 -29.04 19.65
C ASP A 15 21.00 -27.59 19.21
N TYR A 16 20.49 -27.35 17.99
CA TYR A 16 20.17 -26.00 17.54
C TYR A 16 19.07 -25.36 18.42
N GLY A 17 18.00 -26.10 18.71
CA GLY A 17 16.95 -25.66 19.63
C GLY A 17 17.50 -25.28 21.01
N LYS A 18 18.36 -26.12 21.61
CA LYS A 18 18.99 -25.85 22.92
C LYS A 18 19.89 -24.61 22.86
N SER A 19 20.72 -24.49 21.83
CA SER A 19 21.62 -23.35 21.64
C SER A 19 20.85 -22.02 21.59
N ILE A 20 19.70 -21.99 20.90
CA ILE A 20 18.83 -20.80 20.86
C ILE A 20 18.21 -20.51 22.24
N SER A 21 17.85 -21.52 23.03
CA SER A 21 17.36 -21.31 24.41
C SER A 21 18.43 -20.67 25.29
N GLU A 22 19.67 -21.15 25.22
CA GLU A 22 20.80 -20.62 25.98
C GLU A 22 21.12 -19.18 25.57
N PHE A 23 21.12 -18.91 24.26
CA PHE A 23 21.26 -17.56 23.74
C PHE A 23 20.15 -16.62 24.25
N SER A 24 18.88 -17.05 24.17
CA SER A 24 17.74 -16.26 24.65
C SER A 24 17.86 -15.90 26.14
N LYS A 25 18.22 -16.89 26.99
CA LYS A 25 18.46 -16.66 28.42
C LYS A 25 19.61 -15.70 28.69
N SER A 26 20.71 -15.86 27.95
CA SER A 26 21.88 -14.99 28.07
C SER A 26 21.55 -13.56 27.64
N TYR A 27 20.76 -13.41 26.56
CA TYR A 27 20.25 -12.13 26.10
C TYR A 27 19.38 -11.47 27.17
N SER A 28 18.34 -12.15 27.67
CA SER A 28 17.46 -11.62 28.72
C SER A 28 18.23 -11.17 29.96
N ALA A 29 19.20 -11.97 30.42
CA ALA A 29 20.04 -11.63 31.56
C ALA A 29 20.96 -10.41 31.29
N ALA A 30 21.49 -10.28 30.07
CA ALA A 30 22.33 -9.15 29.71
C ALA A 30 21.55 -7.84 29.62
N VAL A 31 20.28 -7.90 29.21
CA VAL A 31 19.46 -6.71 28.98
C VAL A 31 18.68 -6.28 30.23
N SER A 32 18.35 -7.19 31.17
CA SER A 32 17.49 -6.89 32.33
C SER A 32 17.96 -5.70 33.19
N ASP A 33 19.28 -5.53 33.37
CA ASP A 33 19.83 -4.45 34.21
C ASP A 33 19.67 -3.05 33.58
N THR A 34 19.46 -3.01 32.27
CA THR A 34 19.32 -1.79 31.47
C THR A 34 17.88 -1.45 31.14
N GLU A 35 16.94 -2.36 31.41
CA GLU A 35 15.51 -2.13 31.21
C GLU A 35 15.03 -0.96 32.09
N ARG A 36 14.24 -0.06 31.52
CA ARG A 36 13.69 1.10 32.24
C ARG A 36 12.23 1.31 31.85
N THR A 37 11.42 1.67 32.83
CA THR A 37 10.05 2.18 32.62
C THR A 37 10.03 3.68 32.81
N PHE A 38 9.57 4.40 31.80
CA PHE A 38 9.40 5.85 31.80
C PHE A 38 7.96 6.21 32.22
N SER A 39 7.82 7.12 33.17
CA SER A 39 6.51 7.62 33.60
C SER A 39 6.59 9.10 34.00
N LEU A 40 5.47 9.81 33.86
CA LEU A 40 5.35 11.19 34.32
C LEU A 40 4.93 11.24 35.79
N LYS A 41 5.56 12.12 36.58
CA LYS A 41 5.19 12.33 37.99
C LYS A 41 3.85 13.04 38.18
N LYS A 42 3.31 13.68 37.13
CA LYS A 42 1.99 14.33 37.10
C LYS A 42 1.39 14.21 35.71
N GLN A 43 0.13 13.79 35.62
CA GLN A 43 -0.66 13.88 34.38
C GLN A 43 -1.28 15.28 34.29
N ASN A 44 -0.89 16.06 33.28
CA ASN A 44 -1.58 17.28 32.88
C ASN A 44 -1.67 17.28 31.34
N SER A 45 -2.68 17.96 30.79
CA SER A 45 -2.92 18.02 29.33
C SER A 45 -1.87 18.82 28.54
N GLU A 46 -0.97 19.54 29.22
CA GLU A 46 0.14 20.28 28.61
C GLU A 46 1.36 19.37 28.34
N LEU A 47 1.37 18.13 28.87
CA LEU A 47 2.46 17.15 28.73
C LEU A 47 2.09 15.96 27.82
N ASP A 48 0.98 16.02 27.11
CA ASP A 48 0.45 14.95 26.24
C ASP A 48 1.49 14.38 25.24
N ALA A 49 2.32 15.23 24.64
CA ALA A 49 3.36 14.80 23.71
C ALA A 49 4.51 14.07 24.42
N LEU A 50 4.84 14.46 25.66
CA LEU A 50 5.86 13.79 26.46
C LEU A 50 5.36 12.43 26.97
N GLU A 51 4.10 12.34 27.36
CA GLU A 51 3.45 11.07 27.70
C GLU A 51 3.44 10.11 26.51
N ALA A 52 3.05 10.59 25.33
CA ALA A 52 3.07 9.80 24.10
C ALA A 52 4.49 9.30 23.76
N PHE A 53 5.50 10.14 23.92
CA PHE A 53 6.89 9.76 23.71
C PHE A 53 7.36 8.69 24.70
N TYR A 54 7.06 8.84 26.00
CA TYR A 54 7.40 7.84 27.02
C TYR A 54 6.69 6.51 26.80
N ASN A 55 5.42 6.53 26.40
CA ASN A 55 4.69 5.31 26.04
C ASN A 55 5.38 4.59 24.87
N LYS A 56 5.89 5.34 23.89
CA LYS A 56 6.66 4.77 22.78
C LYS A 56 7.96 4.13 23.25
N LEU A 57 8.72 4.80 24.13
CA LEU A 57 9.94 4.23 24.70
C LEU A 57 9.66 2.95 25.51
N ASN A 58 8.61 2.95 26.33
CA ASN A 58 8.20 1.77 27.10
C ASN A 58 7.81 0.60 26.21
N LEU A 59 7.16 0.86 25.08
CA LEU A 59 6.81 -0.20 24.16
C LEU A 59 8.03 -0.76 23.42
N LEU A 60 8.99 0.10 23.05
CA LEU A 60 10.25 -0.38 22.49
C LEU A 60 11.02 -1.22 23.52
N GLN A 61 10.96 -0.85 24.80
CA GLN A 61 11.49 -1.68 25.90
C GLN A 61 10.78 -3.04 25.94
N GLU A 62 9.45 -3.08 25.95
CA GLU A 62 8.69 -4.34 25.94
C GLU A 62 9.08 -5.26 24.76
N LYS A 63 9.17 -4.68 23.56
CA LYS A 63 9.50 -5.44 22.33
C LYS A 63 10.92 -6.01 22.37
N VAL A 64 11.90 -5.19 22.72
CA VAL A 64 13.33 -5.55 22.67
C VAL A 64 13.71 -6.46 23.84
N PHE A 65 13.19 -6.20 25.03
CA PHE A 65 13.62 -6.88 26.26
C PHE A 65 12.80 -8.13 26.58
N HIS A 66 11.52 -8.18 26.17
CA HIS A 66 10.63 -9.33 26.45
C HIS A 66 10.25 -10.10 25.17
N LYS A 67 9.75 -9.43 24.13
CA LYS A 67 9.21 -10.12 22.95
C LYS A 67 10.25 -10.83 22.09
N VAL A 68 11.46 -10.26 21.95
CA VAL A 68 12.58 -10.94 21.28
C VAL A 68 12.94 -12.26 21.97
N PRO A 69 13.26 -12.30 23.28
CA PRO A 69 13.57 -13.55 23.95
C PRO A 69 12.38 -14.54 24.00
N GLU A 70 11.14 -14.05 24.13
CA GLU A 70 9.93 -14.90 24.02
C GLU A 70 9.87 -15.63 22.66
N ALA A 71 10.12 -14.91 21.55
CA ALA A 71 10.09 -15.48 20.21
C ALA A 71 11.22 -16.51 19.99
N LEU A 72 12.43 -16.21 20.49
CA LEU A 72 13.56 -17.14 20.45
C LEU A 72 13.28 -18.40 21.28
N GLU A 73 12.63 -18.27 22.42
CA GLU A 73 12.27 -19.43 23.23
C GLU A 73 11.15 -20.26 22.59
N LYS A 74 10.18 -19.62 21.92
CA LYS A 74 9.19 -20.34 21.10
C LYS A 74 9.88 -21.13 19.98
N TYR A 75 10.83 -20.52 19.27
CA TYR A 75 11.65 -21.20 18.27
C TYR A 75 12.35 -22.44 18.84
N SER A 76 13.02 -22.26 19.98
CA SER A 76 13.70 -23.34 20.69
C SER A 76 12.76 -24.49 21.04
N LYS A 77 11.60 -24.18 21.64
CA LYS A 77 10.58 -25.17 22.02
C LYS A 77 10.05 -25.94 20.81
N THR A 78 9.81 -25.27 19.68
CA THR A 78 9.37 -25.92 18.45
C THR A 78 10.37 -26.98 17.99
N ASN A 79 11.67 -26.69 18.02
CA ASN A 79 12.73 -27.64 17.65
C ASN A 79 12.84 -28.82 18.63
N THR A 80 12.83 -28.55 19.94
CA THR A 80 12.99 -29.60 20.96
C THR A 80 11.75 -30.51 21.06
N VAL A 81 10.54 -29.96 20.90
CA VAL A 81 9.29 -30.73 20.83
C VAL A 81 9.27 -31.65 19.61
N PHE A 82 9.67 -31.14 18.44
CA PHE A 82 9.78 -31.97 17.23
C PHE A 82 10.77 -33.12 17.44
N SER A 83 11.98 -32.82 17.92
CA SER A 83 12.99 -33.86 18.21
C SER A 83 12.47 -34.91 19.18
N SER A 84 11.93 -34.48 20.33
CA SER A 84 11.41 -35.39 21.35
C SER A 84 10.26 -36.27 20.85
N THR A 85 9.36 -35.73 20.04
CA THR A 85 8.22 -36.48 19.49
C THR A 85 8.69 -37.57 18.53
N VAL A 86 9.64 -37.25 17.66
CA VAL A 86 10.20 -38.22 16.70
C VAL A 86 11.07 -39.28 17.41
N LYS A 87 11.79 -38.91 18.47
CA LYS A 87 12.49 -39.87 19.36
C LYS A 87 11.53 -40.81 20.07
N ASN A 88 10.44 -40.28 20.62
CA ASN A 88 9.38 -41.08 21.25
C ASN A 88 8.68 -42.02 20.25
N ALA A 89 8.73 -41.72 18.94
CA ALA A 89 8.28 -42.60 17.88
C ALA A 89 9.31 -43.69 17.49
N GLY A 90 10.47 -43.73 18.15
CA GLY A 90 11.49 -44.78 17.99
C GLY A 90 12.68 -44.42 17.10
N PHE A 91 12.87 -43.16 16.73
CA PHE A 91 13.96 -42.72 15.85
C PHE A 91 15.02 -41.87 16.57
N GLU A 92 16.29 -42.25 16.47
CA GLU A 92 17.38 -41.54 17.16
C GLU A 92 18.09 -40.48 16.30
N VAL A 93 18.30 -40.76 15.00
CA VAL A 93 19.10 -39.90 14.10
C VAL A 93 18.32 -39.48 12.86
N LYS A 94 17.71 -40.46 12.18
CA LYS A 94 16.99 -40.27 10.91
C LYS A 94 15.60 -40.86 11.03
N ALA A 95 14.61 -40.19 10.43
CA ALA A 95 13.22 -40.66 10.40
C ALA A 95 12.61 -40.37 9.03
N TRP A 96 12.16 -41.40 8.33
CA TRP A 96 11.53 -41.28 7.01
C TRP A 96 10.15 -41.91 7.03
N THR A 97 9.17 -41.21 6.48
CA THR A 97 7.81 -41.72 6.39
C THR A 97 7.11 -41.19 5.14
N SER A 98 6.10 -41.91 4.66
CA SER A 98 5.23 -41.47 3.56
C SER A 98 3.84 -42.06 3.69
N GLU A 99 2.83 -41.33 3.25
CA GLU A 99 1.43 -41.78 3.34
C GLU A 99 1.19 -42.94 2.36
N SER A 100 1.71 -42.83 1.14
CA SER A 100 1.73 -43.93 0.17
C SER A 100 2.42 -45.19 0.72
N GLY A 101 3.60 -45.05 1.34
CA GLY A 101 4.33 -46.15 1.94
C GLY A 101 3.60 -46.82 3.11
N ARG A 102 2.97 -46.02 3.99
CA ARG A 102 2.08 -46.52 5.06
C ARG A 102 0.97 -47.38 4.48
N GLY A 103 0.28 -46.87 3.45
CA GLY A 103 -0.79 -47.59 2.76
C GLY A 103 -0.35 -48.93 2.18
N THR A 104 0.82 -48.98 1.52
CA THR A 104 1.39 -50.22 0.98
C THR A 104 1.65 -51.24 2.09
N VAL A 105 2.30 -50.83 3.18
CA VAL A 105 2.65 -51.73 4.29
C VAL A 105 1.39 -52.30 4.96
N THR A 106 0.40 -51.45 5.24
CA THR A 106 -0.88 -51.88 5.82
C THR A 106 -1.56 -52.94 4.95
N LYS A 107 -1.61 -52.71 3.63
CA LYS A 107 -2.19 -53.66 2.67
C LYS A 107 -1.44 -55.00 2.65
N THR A 108 -0.11 -54.97 2.67
CA THR A 108 0.69 -56.20 2.70
C THR A 108 0.48 -57.01 3.97
N LEU A 109 0.48 -56.36 5.15
CA LEU A 109 0.34 -57.04 6.44
C LEU A 109 -1.07 -57.61 6.62
N THR A 110 -2.10 -56.80 6.42
CA THR A 110 -3.50 -57.20 6.70
C THR A 110 -4.19 -57.91 5.53
N GLY A 111 -3.65 -57.81 4.32
CA GLY A 111 -4.19 -58.44 3.11
C GLY A 111 -3.34 -59.61 2.64
N ASP A 112 -2.21 -59.31 1.99
CA ASP A 112 -1.40 -60.31 1.28
C ASP A 112 -0.86 -61.40 2.25
N GLN A 113 -0.33 -60.99 3.40
CA GLN A 113 0.24 -61.92 4.39
C GLN A 113 -0.85 -62.70 5.15
N THR A 114 -1.94 -62.07 5.57
CA THR A 114 -3.13 -62.76 6.12
C THR A 114 -3.64 -63.84 5.17
N THR A 115 -3.71 -63.53 3.87
CA THR A 115 -4.13 -64.49 2.83
C THR A 115 -3.15 -65.65 2.74
N ALA A 116 -1.84 -65.39 2.81
CA ALA A 116 -0.82 -66.43 2.79
C ALA A 116 -0.89 -67.36 4.02
N VAL A 117 -1.11 -66.82 5.22
CA VAL A 117 -1.31 -67.62 6.45
C VAL A 117 -2.53 -68.52 6.32
N SER A 118 -3.65 -67.96 5.87
CA SER A 118 -4.89 -68.70 5.59
C SER A 118 -4.67 -69.84 4.60
N LYS A 119 -3.90 -69.58 3.53
CA LYS A 119 -3.56 -70.59 2.51
C LYS A 119 -2.73 -71.72 3.10
N VAL A 120 -1.66 -71.42 3.86
CA VAL A 120 -0.81 -72.44 4.48
C VAL A 120 -1.62 -73.35 5.41
N LYS A 121 -2.53 -72.79 6.22
CA LYS A 121 -3.44 -73.61 7.03
C LYS A 121 -4.31 -74.51 6.17
N SER A 122 -4.91 -73.96 5.10
CA SER A 122 -5.82 -74.73 4.23
C SER A 122 -5.14 -75.92 3.56
N GLU A 123 -3.83 -75.83 3.32
CA GLU A 123 -3.02 -76.91 2.75
C GLU A 123 -2.54 -77.91 3.82
N LEU A 124 -2.15 -77.44 5.00
CA LEU A 124 -1.55 -78.27 6.05
C LEU A 124 -2.58 -79.00 6.94
N GLN A 125 -3.72 -78.36 7.23
CA GLN A 125 -4.75 -78.92 8.12
C GLN A 125 -5.27 -80.28 7.61
N PRO A 126 -5.65 -80.46 6.32
CA PRO A 126 -6.14 -81.76 5.84
C PRO A 126 -5.08 -82.87 5.94
N ALA A 127 -3.80 -82.53 5.74
CA ALA A 127 -2.70 -83.48 5.86
C ALA A 127 -2.50 -83.94 7.32
N LEU A 128 -2.59 -83.00 8.27
CA LEU A 128 -2.56 -83.31 9.70
C LEU A 128 -3.79 -84.14 10.12
N ASP A 129 -4.99 -83.77 9.67
CA ASP A 129 -6.22 -84.51 9.94
C ASP A 129 -6.07 -85.97 9.47
N THR A 130 -5.58 -86.18 8.25
CA THR A 130 -5.30 -87.52 7.71
C THR A 130 -4.29 -88.29 8.55
N ALA A 131 -3.18 -87.64 8.95
CA ALA A 131 -2.14 -88.27 9.75
C ALA A 131 -2.63 -88.65 11.16
N THR A 132 -3.35 -87.75 11.84
CA THR A 132 -3.90 -88.01 13.17
C THR A 132 -4.93 -89.14 13.16
N GLN A 133 -5.76 -89.23 12.11
CA GLN A 133 -6.71 -90.32 11.91
C GLN A 133 -6.01 -91.68 11.72
N LEU A 134 -4.94 -91.75 10.90
CA LEU A 134 -4.21 -92.99 10.66
C LEU A 134 -3.40 -93.48 11.88
N LEU A 135 -2.93 -92.56 12.72
CA LEU A 135 -2.15 -92.85 13.92
C LEU A 135 -3.03 -93.06 15.16
N GLU A 136 -4.35 -92.88 15.06
CA GLU A 136 -5.31 -92.96 16.17
C GLU A 136 -4.93 -92.04 17.36
N ILE A 137 -4.47 -90.82 17.07
CA ILE A 137 -4.14 -89.79 18.07
C ILE A 137 -5.12 -88.62 18.01
N ASP A 138 -5.11 -87.77 19.04
CA ASP A 138 -5.96 -86.57 19.11
C ASP A 138 -5.74 -85.63 17.92
N SER A 139 -6.83 -85.05 17.41
CA SER A 139 -6.80 -84.11 16.28
C SER A 139 -6.02 -82.84 16.63
N ILE A 140 -5.17 -82.39 15.71
CA ILE A 140 -4.40 -81.14 15.85
C ILE A 140 -5.15 -80.01 15.13
N ASN A 141 -5.54 -78.96 15.85
CA ASN A 141 -6.23 -77.80 15.27
C ASN A 141 -5.27 -76.61 15.07
N LEU A 142 -5.04 -76.21 13.82
CA LEU A 142 -4.18 -75.06 13.48
C LEU A 142 -4.90 -73.70 13.56
N SER A 143 -6.21 -73.66 13.79
CA SER A 143 -6.97 -72.40 13.83
C SER A 143 -6.45 -71.40 14.87
N PRO A 144 -6.08 -71.79 16.11
CA PRO A 144 -5.51 -70.86 17.09
C PRO A 144 -4.19 -70.24 16.62
N ILE A 145 -3.36 -71.00 15.89
CA ILE A 145 -2.09 -70.51 15.34
C ILE A 145 -2.35 -69.47 14.24
N GLN A 146 -3.29 -69.74 13.33
CA GLN A 146 -3.74 -68.77 12.33
C GLN A 146 -4.23 -67.48 12.98
N SER A 147 -5.19 -67.58 13.91
CA SER A 147 -5.78 -66.41 14.54
C SER A 147 -4.74 -65.56 15.25
N LYS A 148 -3.77 -66.19 15.93
CA LYS A 148 -2.66 -65.47 16.57
C LYS A 148 -1.76 -64.78 15.55
N ALA A 149 -1.43 -65.42 14.43
CA ALA A 149 -0.62 -64.81 13.38
C ALA A 149 -1.33 -63.62 12.72
N GLU A 150 -2.62 -63.73 12.45
CA GLU A 150 -3.43 -62.64 11.89
C GLU A 150 -3.57 -61.47 12.87
N GLU A 151 -3.73 -61.76 14.17
CA GLU A 151 -3.72 -60.76 15.23
C GLU A 151 -2.38 -60.01 15.28
N GLU A 152 -1.25 -60.73 15.32
CA GLU A 152 0.09 -60.13 15.34
C GLU A 152 0.37 -59.25 14.11
N LEU A 153 -0.06 -59.68 12.91
CA LEU A 153 0.05 -58.88 11.68
C LEU A 153 -0.80 -57.60 11.74
N SER A 154 -2.01 -57.68 12.28
CA SER A 154 -2.90 -56.54 12.47
C SER A 154 -2.34 -55.55 13.50
N THR A 155 -1.81 -56.06 14.62
CA THR A 155 -1.12 -55.25 15.63
C THR A 155 0.09 -54.53 15.03
N GLU A 156 0.92 -55.22 14.25
CA GLU A 156 2.09 -54.61 13.60
C GLU A 156 1.67 -53.54 12.57
N SER A 157 0.61 -53.79 11.80
CA SER A 157 0.06 -52.80 10.87
C SER A 157 -0.42 -51.54 11.60
N THR A 158 -1.05 -51.71 12.76
CA THR A 158 -1.50 -50.61 13.63
C THR A 158 -0.31 -49.84 14.19
N ASN A 159 0.71 -50.54 14.70
CA ASN A 159 1.93 -49.92 15.25
C ASN A 159 2.64 -49.06 14.21
N ARG A 160 2.77 -49.54 12.96
CA ARG A 160 3.39 -48.78 11.87
C ARG A 160 2.56 -47.58 11.45
N THR A 161 1.23 -47.71 11.40
CA THR A 161 0.33 -46.58 11.14
C THR A 161 0.45 -45.51 12.23
N ASN A 162 0.50 -45.92 13.50
CA ASN A 162 0.68 -44.99 14.63
C ASN A 162 2.04 -44.29 14.56
N THR A 163 3.11 -45.00 14.21
CA THR A 163 4.45 -44.42 14.02
C THR A 163 4.45 -43.40 12.88
N HIS A 164 3.81 -43.70 11.75
CA HIS A 164 3.62 -42.74 10.65
C HIS A 164 2.89 -41.49 11.13
N ASN A 165 1.73 -41.66 11.77
CA ASN A 165 0.91 -40.55 12.24
C ASN A 165 1.64 -39.67 13.25
N ALA A 166 2.47 -40.25 14.12
CA ALA A 166 3.27 -39.51 15.09
C ALA A 166 4.32 -38.62 14.39
N VAL A 167 5.04 -39.16 13.41
CA VAL A 167 6.06 -38.39 12.65
C VAL A 167 5.41 -37.35 11.74
N ASP A 168 4.31 -37.69 11.05
CA ASP A 168 3.57 -36.73 10.22
C ASP A 168 2.99 -35.59 11.05
N GLY A 169 2.31 -35.92 12.15
CA GLY A 169 1.77 -34.92 13.09
C GLY A 169 2.86 -34.01 13.64
N ALA A 170 3.98 -34.57 14.08
CA ALA A 170 5.13 -33.79 14.57
C ALA A 170 5.67 -32.86 13.49
N HIS A 171 5.83 -33.34 12.25
CA HIS A 171 6.32 -32.54 11.13
C HIS A 171 5.36 -31.39 10.80
N ARG A 172 4.05 -31.64 10.78
CA ARG A 172 3.04 -30.60 10.51
C ARG A 172 3.07 -29.51 11.57
N THR A 173 3.09 -29.89 12.85
CA THR A 173 3.20 -28.93 13.97
C THR A 173 4.53 -28.19 13.94
N PHE A 174 5.62 -28.86 13.58
CA PHE A 174 6.94 -28.25 13.46
C PHE A 174 6.98 -27.18 12.37
N VAL A 175 6.54 -27.50 11.15
CA VAL A 175 6.48 -26.55 10.04
C VAL A 175 5.60 -25.34 10.38
N GLN A 176 4.39 -25.59 10.89
CA GLN A 176 3.50 -24.50 11.30
C GLN A 176 4.14 -23.62 12.39
N GLY A 177 4.76 -24.24 13.39
CA GLY A 177 5.43 -23.51 14.47
C GLY A 177 6.64 -22.70 13.99
N LEU A 178 7.39 -23.21 13.00
CA LEU A 178 8.49 -22.49 12.37
C LEU A 178 8.00 -21.30 11.54
N ASP A 179 6.92 -21.46 10.77
CA ASP A 179 6.32 -20.39 9.99
C ASP A 179 5.86 -19.25 10.91
N GLU A 180 5.07 -19.56 11.94
CA GLU A 180 4.60 -18.58 12.94
C GLU A 180 5.76 -17.85 13.65
N THR A 181 6.85 -18.58 13.94
CA THR A 181 8.00 -18.00 14.64
C THR A 181 8.85 -17.14 13.71
N THR A 182 9.00 -17.54 12.46
CA THR A 182 9.70 -16.76 11.42
C THR A 182 8.98 -15.44 11.18
N GLU A 183 7.65 -15.45 11.07
CA GLU A 183 6.83 -14.24 10.97
C GLU A 183 7.03 -13.31 12.18
N THR A 184 7.05 -13.88 13.39
CA THR A 184 7.25 -13.12 14.62
C THR A 184 8.64 -12.48 14.67
N ILE A 185 9.70 -13.24 14.34
CA ILE A 185 11.08 -12.74 14.34
C ILE A 185 11.27 -11.64 13.29
N ASN A 186 10.74 -11.80 12.08
CA ASN A 186 10.83 -10.78 11.02
C ASN A 186 10.17 -9.47 11.45
N ARG A 187 9.03 -9.53 12.15
CA ARG A 187 8.36 -8.35 12.71
C ARG A 187 9.19 -7.71 13.82
N LEU A 188 9.73 -8.50 14.74
CA LEU A 188 10.58 -7.98 15.81
C LEU A 188 11.89 -7.38 15.29
N GLN A 189 12.44 -7.89 14.19
CA GLN A 189 13.62 -7.29 13.54
C GLN A 189 13.32 -5.86 13.07
N ARG A 190 12.12 -5.61 12.50
CA ARG A 190 11.69 -4.25 12.13
C ARG A 190 11.58 -3.35 13.36
N ASP A 191 10.98 -3.86 14.43
CA ASP A 191 10.83 -3.13 15.69
C ASP A 191 12.19 -2.77 16.33
N VAL A 192 13.14 -3.70 16.32
CA VAL A 192 14.51 -3.49 16.82
C VAL A 192 15.25 -2.46 15.97
N ASN A 193 15.13 -2.53 14.64
CA ASN A 193 15.72 -1.53 13.75
C ASN A 193 15.10 -0.16 13.97
N ASN A 194 13.78 -0.07 14.14
CA ASN A 194 13.10 1.18 14.51
C ASN A 194 13.61 1.75 15.83
N ALA A 195 13.73 0.91 16.87
CA ALA A 195 14.30 1.31 18.16
C ALA A 195 15.71 1.88 17.98
N LYS A 196 16.56 1.19 17.21
CA LYS A 196 17.93 1.61 16.92
C LYS A 196 17.96 2.97 16.19
N SER A 197 17.05 3.20 15.25
CA SER A 197 16.94 4.47 14.53
C SER A 197 16.48 5.61 15.44
N ILE A 198 15.50 5.38 16.32
CA ILE A 198 15.05 6.37 17.32
C ILE A 198 16.20 6.73 18.27
N LEU A 199 16.96 5.75 18.74
CA LEU A 199 18.09 5.98 19.66
C LEU A 199 19.24 6.78 19.04
N ARG A 200 19.28 6.93 17.70
CA ARG A 200 20.26 7.80 17.02
C ARG A 200 19.85 9.27 17.01
N MET A 201 18.58 9.58 17.27
CA MET A 201 18.16 10.96 17.44
C MET A 201 18.74 11.52 18.76
N PRO A 202 19.40 12.69 18.74
CA PRO A 202 19.85 13.33 19.97
C PRO A 202 18.67 13.58 20.92
N ALA A 203 18.80 13.18 22.18
CA ALA A 203 17.70 13.30 23.16
C ALA A 203 17.27 14.76 23.37
N ASP A 204 18.22 15.69 23.35
CA ASP A 204 17.98 17.13 23.39
C ASP A 204 17.17 17.61 22.18
N PHE A 205 17.44 17.07 20.98
CA PHE A 205 16.63 17.37 19.79
C PHE A 205 15.19 16.93 19.97
N VAL A 206 14.94 15.68 20.40
CA VAL A 206 13.58 15.16 20.63
C VAL A 206 12.84 16.01 21.66
N MET A 207 13.47 16.29 22.81
CA MET A 207 12.87 17.11 23.87
C MET A 207 12.59 18.54 23.40
N ASN A 208 13.51 19.14 22.63
CA ASN A 208 13.30 20.46 22.04
C ASN A 208 12.16 20.44 21.02
N SER A 209 12.04 19.43 20.16
CA SER A 209 10.94 19.31 19.21
C SER A 209 9.58 19.19 19.91
N ILE A 210 9.51 18.45 21.02
CA ILE A 210 8.30 18.37 21.87
C ILE A 210 8.01 19.74 22.49
N SER A 211 9.00 20.38 23.11
CA SER A 211 8.85 21.68 23.79
C SER A 211 8.40 22.79 22.85
N HIS A 212 8.90 22.81 21.61
CA HIS A 212 8.51 23.78 20.59
C HIS A 212 7.24 23.39 19.82
N LYS A 213 6.52 22.35 20.26
CA LYS A 213 5.28 21.84 19.64
C LYS A 213 5.46 21.42 18.17
N VAL A 214 6.68 21.08 17.78
CA VAL A 214 7.01 20.51 16.46
C VAL A 214 6.67 19.03 16.44
N LEU A 215 7.02 18.29 17.51
CA LEU A 215 6.66 16.89 17.71
C LEU A 215 5.50 16.81 18.73
N THR A 216 4.27 16.94 18.23
CA THR A 216 3.05 16.81 19.04
C THR A 216 2.66 15.34 19.24
N LYS A 217 1.67 15.09 20.10
CA LYS A 217 1.07 13.76 20.29
C LYS A 217 0.68 13.11 18.96
N ASP A 218 0.03 13.89 18.09
CA ASP A 218 -0.45 13.41 16.79
C ASP A 218 0.67 13.24 15.75
N LYS A 219 1.88 13.75 16.02
CA LYS A 219 3.07 13.57 15.18
C LYS A 219 4.05 12.54 15.74
N MET A 220 3.72 11.86 16.83
CA MET A 220 4.64 10.89 17.44
C MET A 220 4.87 9.65 16.56
N TYR A 221 3.98 9.41 15.60
CA TYR A 221 4.14 8.39 14.57
C TYR A 221 5.38 8.63 13.68
N TYR A 222 5.94 9.84 13.63
CA TYR A 222 7.14 10.15 12.83
C TYR A 222 8.28 9.24 13.25
N LEU A 223 8.32 8.91 14.54
CA LEU A 223 9.30 8.00 15.10
C LEU A 223 9.07 6.54 14.67
N ASP A 224 7.84 6.12 14.35
CA ASP A 224 7.55 4.77 13.84
C ASP A 224 7.99 4.58 12.38
N SER A 225 8.10 5.68 11.63
CA SER A 225 8.46 5.64 10.21
C SER A 225 9.92 5.29 9.94
N MET A 226 10.77 5.33 10.97
CA MET A 226 12.21 5.19 10.81
C MET A 226 12.60 3.71 10.84
N SER A 227 13.11 3.20 9.73
CA SER A 227 13.60 1.82 9.60
C SER A 227 15.12 1.73 9.59
N ASN A 228 15.80 2.84 9.27
CA ASN A 228 17.24 2.90 9.12
C ASN A 228 17.79 4.29 9.52
N ASP A 229 19.09 4.49 9.30
CA ASP A 229 19.84 5.67 9.74
C ASP A 229 19.56 6.90 8.87
N VAL A 230 19.30 6.66 7.58
CA VAL A 230 18.92 7.69 6.62
C VAL A 230 17.54 8.22 7.00
N ASP A 231 16.58 7.35 7.31
CA ASP A 231 15.25 7.75 7.80
C ASP A 231 15.33 8.62 9.05
N ALA A 232 16.18 8.25 10.01
CA ALA A 232 16.37 9.05 11.22
C ALA A 232 16.93 10.44 10.92
N SER A 233 17.84 10.55 9.95
CA SER A 233 18.38 11.82 9.48
C SER A 233 17.32 12.65 8.76
N VAL A 234 16.51 12.02 7.92
CA VAL A 234 15.39 12.64 7.18
C VAL A 234 14.33 13.18 8.13
N VAL A 235 13.87 12.38 9.11
CA VAL A 235 12.86 12.81 10.11
C VAL A 235 13.43 13.93 10.98
N LYS A 236 14.71 13.87 11.35
CA LYS A 236 15.36 14.98 12.06
C LYS A 236 15.37 16.27 11.21
N ASP A 237 15.76 16.17 9.94
CA ASP A 237 15.88 17.33 9.06
C ASP A 237 14.52 17.96 8.72
N VAL A 238 13.48 17.15 8.50
CA VAL A 238 12.11 17.65 8.24
C VAL A 238 11.56 18.40 9.46
N LEU A 239 11.81 17.90 10.67
CA LEU A 239 11.37 18.57 11.90
C LEU A 239 12.19 19.84 12.20
N SER A 240 13.42 19.95 11.68
CA SER A 240 14.30 21.10 11.87
C SER A 240 13.85 22.36 11.10
N GLU A 241 14.50 23.51 11.35
CA GLU A 241 14.33 24.73 10.54
C GLU A 241 15.05 24.70 9.18
N SER A 242 15.83 23.66 8.88
CA SER A 242 16.67 23.56 7.68
C SER A 242 16.44 22.24 6.92
N PRO A 243 15.21 21.98 6.44
CA PRO A 243 14.84 20.71 5.80
C PRO A 243 15.57 20.42 4.48
N GLY A 244 16.27 21.40 3.90
CA GLY A 244 17.03 21.20 2.65
C GLY A 244 18.18 20.19 2.78
N ASN A 245 18.64 19.88 3.99
CA ASN A 245 19.64 18.83 4.22
C ASN A 245 19.15 17.43 3.81
N ILE A 246 17.84 17.21 3.72
CA ILE A 246 17.24 15.97 3.20
C ILE A 246 17.79 15.67 1.80
N MET A 247 18.00 16.70 0.98
CA MET A 247 18.51 16.54 -0.38
C MET A 247 19.95 16.02 -0.45
N LYS A 248 20.69 15.99 0.66
CA LYS A 248 22.03 15.34 0.72
C LYS A 248 21.95 13.83 0.71
N GLN A 249 20.83 13.26 1.14
CA GLN A 249 20.61 11.82 1.17
C GLN A 249 20.39 11.28 -0.24
N ARG A 250 20.64 9.99 -0.42
CA ARG A 250 20.32 9.27 -1.65
C ARG A 250 18.84 8.88 -1.63
N PRO A 251 18.05 9.23 -2.66
CA PRO A 251 16.61 8.96 -2.67
C PRO A 251 16.25 7.50 -2.42
N GLU A 252 17.05 6.55 -2.93
CA GLU A 252 16.87 5.11 -2.81
C GLU A 252 17.18 4.53 -1.41
N GLU A 253 17.86 5.30 -0.55
CA GLU A 253 18.15 4.88 0.83
C GLU A 253 17.09 5.35 1.84
N ILE A 254 16.20 6.26 1.41
CA ILE A 254 15.05 6.73 2.20
C ILE A 254 13.93 5.70 2.07
N SER A 255 13.44 5.19 3.20
CA SER A 255 12.33 4.24 3.21
C SER A 255 11.01 4.88 2.77
N GLU A 256 10.11 4.05 2.27
CA GLU A 256 8.75 4.46 1.90
C GLU A 256 8.01 5.14 3.06
N SER A 257 8.16 4.60 4.29
CA SER A 257 7.55 5.18 5.49
C SER A 257 8.11 6.56 5.82
N ALA A 258 9.41 6.79 5.62
CA ALA A 258 10.01 8.11 5.80
C ALA A 258 9.54 9.11 4.73
N TYR A 259 9.36 8.67 3.47
CA TYR A 259 8.74 9.50 2.43
C TYR A 259 7.29 9.87 2.76
N ASN A 260 6.53 8.97 3.39
CA ASN A 260 5.18 9.29 3.81
C ASN A 260 5.17 10.38 4.90
N VAL A 261 6.12 10.35 5.86
CA VAL A 261 6.28 11.42 6.86
C VAL A 261 6.68 12.74 6.21
N LEU A 262 7.64 12.70 5.28
CA LEU A 262 8.05 13.86 4.50
C LEU A 262 6.87 14.50 3.75
N SER A 263 6.09 13.68 3.03
CA SER A 263 4.90 14.11 2.31
C SER A 263 3.89 14.79 3.23
N ALA A 264 3.58 14.15 4.37
CA ALA A 264 2.62 14.68 5.32
C ALA A 264 3.07 16.02 5.93
N GLU A 265 4.35 16.15 6.29
CA GLU A 265 4.89 17.37 6.90
C GLU A 265 5.05 18.51 5.88
N VAL A 266 5.44 18.21 4.63
CA VAL A 266 5.48 19.21 3.55
C VAL A 266 4.07 19.69 3.22
N THR A 267 3.08 18.80 3.20
CA THR A 267 1.65 19.16 3.07
C THR A 267 1.22 20.08 4.21
N ASP A 268 1.61 19.78 5.45
CA ASP A 268 1.36 20.65 6.60
C ASP A 268 2.04 22.02 6.46
N TRP A 269 3.22 22.11 5.84
CA TRP A 269 3.84 23.41 5.57
C TRP A 269 3.04 24.23 4.56
N VAL A 270 2.52 23.60 3.51
CA VAL A 270 1.62 24.25 2.55
C VAL A 270 0.37 24.79 3.27
N ILE A 271 -0.27 23.96 4.10
CA ILE A 271 -1.47 24.35 4.87
C ILE A 271 -1.18 25.51 5.81
N ARG A 272 -0.09 25.43 6.58
CA ARG A 272 0.26 26.47 7.56
C ARG A 272 0.69 27.76 6.87
N GLY A 273 1.41 27.67 5.76
CA GLY A 273 1.77 28.84 4.94
C GLY A 273 0.54 29.58 4.41
N LYS A 274 -0.50 28.88 3.91
CA LYS A 274 -1.80 29.52 3.56
C LYS A 274 -2.41 30.33 4.71
N LYS A 275 -2.17 29.89 5.94
CA LYS A 275 -2.65 30.54 7.17
C LYS A 275 -1.69 31.63 7.68
N GLY A 276 -0.65 31.97 6.91
CA GLY A 276 0.34 33.01 7.22
C GLY A 276 1.48 32.57 8.14
N ASP A 277 1.72 31.26 8.32
CA ASP A 277 2.85 30.75 9.09
C ASP A 277 4.18 30.94 8.33
N LYS A 278 4.88 32.02 8.66
CA LYS A 278 6.20 32.35 8.08
C LYS A 278 7.27 31.28 8.29
N LEU A 279 7.18 30.47 9.36
CA LEU A 279 8.14 29.39 9.58
C LEU A 279 7.90 28.27 8.57
N ALA A 280 6.63 27.94 8.30
CA ALA A 280 6.26 26.97 7.28
C ALA A 280 6.71 27.41 5.87
N GLU A 281 6.48 28.68 5.52
CA GLU A 281 6.97 29.27 4.26
C GLU A 281 8.51 29.21 4.15
N LYS A 282 9.22 29.56 5.22
CA LYS A 282 10.70 29.48 5.29
C LYS A 282 11.19 28.05 5.09
N LYS A 283 10.57 27.08 5.77
CA LYS A 283 10.90 25.65 5.65
C LYS A 283 10.69 25.17 4.21
N LEU A 284 9.55 25.49 3.61
CA LEU A 284 9.22 25.10 2.24
C LEU A 284 10.20 25.72 1.22
N ASN A 285 10.51 27.02 1.35
CA ASN A 285 11.49 27.70 0.51
C ASN A 285 12.90 27.07 0.64
N HIS A 286 13.32 26.73 1.87
CA HIS A 286 14.62 26.07 2.09
C HIS A 286 14.64 24.65 1.52
N PHE A 287 13.51 23.93 1.58
CA PHE A 287 13.39 22.57 1.06
C PHE A 287 13.47 22.56 -0.48
N VAL A 288 12.65 23.35 -1.18
CA VAL A 288 12.68 23.40 -2.65
C VAL A 288 13.95 24.05 -3.18
N GLY A 289 14.52 25.02 -2.44
CA GLY A 289 15.73 25.73 -2.86
C GLY A 289 16.92 24.79 -2.94
N ALA A 290 17.02 23.85 -2.00
CA ALA A 290 18.08 22.84 -1.97
C ALA A 290 18.02 21.86 -3.15
N MET A 291 16.84 21.61 -3.72
CA MET A 291 16.70 20.77 -4.91
C MET A 291 17.42 21.38 -6.12
N GLY A 292 17.46 22.71 -6.22
CA GLY A 292 18.16 23.41 -7.31
C GLY A 292 19.69 23.27 -7.30
N ASP A 293 20.27 22.72 -6.22
CA ASP A 293 21.70 22.48 -6.05
C ASP A 293 22.07 20.99 -6.22
N GLU A 294 21.11 20.13 -6.59
CA GLU A 294 21.30 18.70 -6.84
C GLU A 294 21.14 18.36 -8.34
N PRO A 295 21.68 17.23 -8.81
CA PRO A 295 21.42 16.76 -10.17
C PRO A 295 19.93 16.58 -10.44
N THR A 296 19.45 16.99 -11.63
CA THR A 296 18.04 16.84 -12.03
C THR A 296 17.55 15.40 -11.87
N THR A 297 18.37 14.40 -12.20
CA THR A 297 18.01 12.97 -12.05
C THR A 297 17.73 12.57 -10.60
N LYS A 298 18.48 13.14 -9.64
CA LYS A 298 18.27 12.90 -8.21
C LYS A 298 17.03 13.61 -7.69
N VAL A 299 16.80 14.84 -8.14
CA VAL A 299 15.58 15.61 -7.82
C VAL A 299 14.35 14.90 -8.39
N ASP A 300 14.43 14.36 -9.60
CA ASP A 300 13.35 13.61 -10.24
C ASP A 300 13.02 12.36 -9.43
N GLN A 301 14.01 11.53 -9.08
CA GLN A 301 13.80 10.36 -8.24
C GLN A 301 13.16 10.72 -6.88
N PHE A 302 13.69 11.74 -6.21
CA PHE A 302 13.17 12.19 -4.92
C PHE A 302 11.72 12.69 -5.01
N THR A 303 11.42 13.53 -6.01
CA THR A 303 10.06 14.07 -6.22
C THR A 303 9.08 12.99 -6.66
N THR A 304 9.50 11.99 -7.43
CA THR A 304 8.69 10.82 -7.76
C THR A 304 8.33 10.02 -6.51
N SER A 305 9.27 9.77 -5.59
CA SER A 305 8.96 9.08 -4.33
C SER A 305 8.03 9.89 -3.42
N MET A 306 8.17 11.23 -3.40
CA MET A 306 7.25 12.13 -2.71
C MET A 306 5.84 12.14 -3.31
N LEU A 307 5.73 12.07 -4.65
CA LEU A 307 4.45 11.92 -5.34
C LEU A 307 3.76 10.61 -4.97
N GLN A 308 4.49 9.49 -4.99
CA GLN A 308 3.99 8.19 -4.59
C GLN A 308 3.50 8.18 -3.13
N ALA A 309 4.18 8.90 -2.23
CA ALA A 309 3.73 9.09 -0.85
C ALA A 309 2.42 9.88 -0.74
N GLY A 310 2.28 10.97 -1.51
CA GLY A 310 1.03 11.71 -1.62
C GLY A 310 -0.12 10.87 -2.21
N ASP A 311 0.16 10.05 -3.22
CA ASP A 311 -0.82 9.16 -3.84
C ASP A 311 -1.38 8.16 -2.84
N ARG A 312 -0.52 7.56 -2.02
CA ARG A 312 -0.95 6.64 -0.95
C ARG A 312 -1.83 7.35 0.08
N GLU A 313 -1.44 8.54 0.53
CA GLU A 313 -2.26 9.33 1.46
C GLU A 313 -3.64 9.64 0.86
N ALA A 314 -3.69 10.03 -0.42
CA ALA A 314 -4.94 10.29 -1.14
C ALA A 314 -5.84 9.04 -1.25
N TRP A 315 -5.27 7.87 -1.61
CA TRP A 315 -6.01 6.61 -1.67
C TRP A 315 -6.65 6.25 -0.34
N THR A 316 -5.92 6.44 0.74
CA THR A 316 -6.41 6.20 2.09
C THR A 316 -7.53 7.14 2.48
N LEU A 317 -7.39 8.45 2.22
CA LEU A 317 -8.45 9.42 2.50
C LEU A 317 -9.73 9.06 1.74
N ILE A 318 -9.62 8.68 0.46
CA ILE A 318 -10.76 8.23 -0.33
C ILE A 318 -11.37 6.95 0.23
N ALA A 319 -10.57 5.98 0.67
CA ALA A 319 -11.08 4.75 1.29
C ALA A 319 -11.87 5.05 2.56
N ASN A 320 -11.36 5.97 3.40
CA ASN A 320 -12.02 6.40 4.64
C ASN A 320 -13.33 7.12 4.35
N MET A 321 -13.32 8.06 3.39
CA MET A 321 -14.52 8.77 2.96
C MET A 321 -15.56 7.84 2.37
N LYS A 322 -15.18 6.87 1.52
CA LYS A 322 -16.12 5.85 1.00
C LYS A 322 -16.76 5.04 2.12
N GLN A 323 -15.97 4.60 3.10
CA GLN A 323 -16.50 3.83 4.23
C GLN A 323 -17.45 4.66 5.10
N ASN A 324 -17.05 5.89 5.46
CA ASN A 324 -17.87 6.79 6.26
C ASN A 324 -19.16 7.16 5.51
N HIS A 325 -19.07 7.46 4.22
CA HIS A 325 -20.24 7.74 3.37
C HIS A 325 -21.21 6.56 3.32
N ALA A 326 -20.72 5.32 3.19
CA ALA A 326 -21.57 4.13 3.19
C ALA A 326 -22.31 3.91 4.53
N LYS A 327 -21.71 4.31 5.66
CA LYS A 327 -22.32 4.22 6.99
C LYS A 327 -23.27 5.39 7.27
N ASN A 328 -22.81 6.60 6.99
CA ASN A 328 -23.55 7.85 7.19
C ASN A 328 -23.02 8.91 6.20
N PRO A 329 -23.78 9.23 5.14
CA PRO A 329 -23.40 10.25 4.16
C PRO A 329 -23.19 11.64 4.77
N ASN A 330 -23.73 11.94 5.96
CA ASN A 330 -23.58 13.23 6.64
C ASN A 330 -22.50 13.23 7.72
N ASP A 331 -21.60 12.24 7.74
CA ASP A 331 -20.52 12.18 8.72
C ASP A 331 -19.55 13.38 8.55
N PRO A 332 -19.35 14.24 9.58
CA PRO A 332 -18.43 15.37 9.51
C PRO A 332 -16.98 14.97 9.23
N LYS A 333 -16.61 13.70 9.44
CA LYS A 333 -15.29 13.16 9.05
C LYS A 333 -15.05 13.23 7.55
N ILE A 334 -16.10 13.09 6.72
CA ILE A 334 -15.98 13.15 5.26
C ILE A 334 -15.47 14.52 4.84
N GLY A 335 -16.05 15.61 5.36
CA GLY A 335 -15.59 16.97 5.08
C GLY A 335 -14.15 17.24 5.52
N ARG A 336 -13.73 16.69 6.67
CA ARG A 336 -12.33 16.80 7.14
C ARG A 336 -11.35 16.06 6.24
N ASP A 337 -11.68 14.84 5.83
CA ASP A 337 -10.84 14.05 4.93
C ASP A 337 -10.81 14.67 3.52
N GLN A 338 -11.91 15.27 3.07
CA GLN A 338 -11.99 16.01 1.81
C GLN A 338 -11.12 17.29 1.83
N GLU A 339 -11.12 18.04 2.93
CA GLU A 339 -10.21 19.17 3.13
C GLU A 339 -8.75 18.69 3.10
N ARG A 340 -8.43 17.58 3.79
CA ARG A 340 -7.07 17.00 3.75
C ARG A 340 -6.70 16.55 2.34
N LEU A 341 -7.60 15.89 1.62
CA LEU A 341 -7.37 15.44 0.24
C LEU A 341 -7.06 16.61 -0.70
N THR A 342 -7.75 17.74 -0.52
CA THR A 342 -7.48 18.98 -1.28
C THR A 342 -6.06 19.48 -1.05
N ASN A 343 -5.58 19.45 0.19
CA ASN A 343 -4.21 19.85 0.51
C ASN A 343 -3.17 18.86 -0.03
N VAL A 344 -3.47 17.56 0.01
CA VAL A 344 -2.62 16.52 -0.60
C VAL A 344 -2.52 16.71 -2.11
N ASN A 345 -3.62 17.03 -2.79
CA ASN A 345 -3.61 17.34 -4.23
C ASN A 345 -2.70 18.52 -4.58
N GLU A 346 -2.67 19.57 -3.76
CA GLU A 346 -1.77 20.70 -3.98
C GLU A 346 -0.30 20.35 -3.76
N PHE A 347 -0.01 19.53 -2.73
CA PHE A 347 1.32 18.99 -2.50
C PHE A 347 1.78 18.14 -3.70
N ILE A 348 0.95 17.21 -4.18
CA ILE A 348 1.21 16.39 -5.37
C ILE A 348 1.46 17.31 -6.57
N GLY A 349 0.63 18.34 -6.76
CA GLY A 349 0.80 19.33 -7.82
C GLY A 349 2.13 20.08 -7.75
N LEU A 350 2.57 20.46 -6.55
CA LEU A 350 3.89 21.09 -6.36
C LEU A 350 5.03 20.14 -6.72
N MET A 351 5.00 18.89 -6.26
CA MET A 351 6.03 17.90 -6.59
C MET A 351 6.06 17.59 -8.09
N LYS A 352 4.88 17.48 -8.73
CA LYS A 352 4.76 17.35 -10.19
C LYS A 352 5.37 18.55 -10.90
N SER A 353 5.13 19.77 -10.41
CA SER A 353 5.70 20.99 -10.99
C SER A 353 7.23 20.97 -10.96
N ILE A 354 7.82 20.57 -9.83
CA ILE A 354 9.28 20.48 -9.66
C ILE A 354 9.87 19.48 -10.67
N ASN A 355 9.24 18.30 -10.79
CA ASN A 355 9.64 17.26 -11.74
C ASN A 355 9.50 17.74 -13.20
N LEU A 356 8.34 18.29 -13.57
CA LEU A 356 8.04 18.75 -14.93
C LEU A 356 8.96 19.89 -15.40
N LEU A 357 9.39 20.73 -14.47
CA LEU A 357 10.26 21.87 -14.75
C LEU A 357 11.75 21.51 -14.74
N ASP A 358 12.13 20.25 -14.49
CA ASP A 358 13.52 19.78 -14.41
C ASP A 358 14.38 20.57 -13.41
N ILE A 359 13.84 20.85 -12.22
CA ILE A 359 14.59 21.55 -11.17
C ILE A 359 15.87 20.76 -10.82
N GLY A 360 16.95 21.48 -10.56
CA GLY A 360 18.29 20.92 -10.36
C GLY A 360 19.24 21.31 -11.49
N TYR A 361 20.37 20.61 -11.60
CA TYR A 361 21.32 20.82 -12.68
C TYR A 361 21.56 19.58 -13.53
N GLY A 362 21.81 19.81 -14.82
CA GLY A 362 22.21 18.79 -15.80
C GLY A 362 23.27 19.34 -16.73
N THR A 363 24.16 18.46 -17.22
CA THR A 363 25.19 18.83 -18.21
C THR A 363 25.09 17.91 -19.41
N GLU A 364 24.88 18.50 -20.58
CA GLU A 364 24.89 17.81 -21.87
C GLU A 364 26.25 18.03 -22.54
N ILE A 365 26.87 16.93 -22.99
CA ILE A 365 28.13 16.95 -23.73
C ILE A 365 27.88 16.41 -25.13
N SER A 366 28.26 17.17 -26.15
CA SER A 366 28.21 16.78 -27.56
C SER A 366 29.63 16.77 -28.12
N GLU A 367 30.09 15.60 -28.55
CA GLU A 367 31.36 15.47 -29.26
C GLU A 367 31.26 16.10 -30.65
N LEU A 368 32.24 16.92 -31.02
CA LEU A 368 32.25 17.66 -32.29
C LEU A 368 33.21 17.01 -33.30
N ALA A 369 34.35 16.50 -32.85
CA ALA A 369 35.28 15.73 -33.68
C ALA A 369 36.23 14.87 -32.82
N HIS A 370 36.57 13.68 -33.33
CA HIS A 370 37.58 12.79 -32.75
C HIS A 370 38.63 12.46 -33.83
N GLU A 371 39.83 13.01 -33.70
CA GLU A 371 40.97 12.69 -34.57
C GLU A 371 42.02 11.91 -33.77
N THR A 372 42.55 10.83 -34.34
CA THR A 372 43.66 10.08 -33.73
C THR A 372 44.83 11.05 -33.57
N TYR A 373 45.35 11.19 -32.35
CA TYR A 373 46.43 12.12 -31.93
C TYR A 373 46.05 13.58 -31.58
N LYS A 374 44.77 13.95 -31.51
CA LYS A 374 44.33 15.26 -30.97
C LYS A 374 43.44 15.12 -29.72
N ILE A 375 43.37 16.16 -28.90
CA ILE A 375 42.43 16.21 -27.78
C ILE A 375 41.00 16.35 -28.35
N PRO A 376 40.01 15.56 -27.89
CA PRO A 376 38.65 15.62 -28.40
C PRO A 376 38.05 17.02 -28.26
N THR A 377 37.43 17.53 -29.32
CA THR A 377 36.63 18.77 -29.25
C THR A 377 35.20 18.44 -28.90
N PHE A 378 34.63 19.18 -27.96
CA PHE A 378 33.25 18.98 -27.53
C PHE A 378 32.61 20.31 -27.15
N LYS A 379 31.29 20.34 -27.23
CA LYS A 379 30.46 21.39 -26.65
C LYS A 379 29.79 20.84 -25.40
N SER A 380 29.96 21.53 -24.29
CA SER A 380 29.31 21.24 -23.01
C SER A 380 28.30 22.34 -22.71
N THR A 381 27.08 21.96 -22.35
CA THR A 381 26.02 22.88 -21.92
C THR A 381 25.50 22.42 -20.57
N THR A 382 25.70 23.24 -19.54
CA THR A 382 25.14 23.04 -18.21
C THR A 382 23.90 23.91 -18.06
N THR A 383 22.78 23.29 -17.71
CA THR A 383 21.55 23.97 -17.36
C THR A 383 21.32 23.80 -15.87
N THR A 384 21.08 24.89 -15.15
CA THR A 384 20.75 24.88 -13.72
C THR A 384 19.44 25.62 -13.51
N LYS A 385 18.44 24.93 -12.97
CA LYS A 385 17.12 25.48 -12.66
C LYS A 385 16.91 25.50 -11.15
N ARG A 386 16.62 26.68 -10.60
CA ARG A 386 16.37 26.87 -9.16
C ARG A 386 14.99 27.46 -8.92
N MET A 387 14.21 26.81 -8.07
CA MET A 387 12.92 27.32 -7.57
C MET A 387 13.15 28.24 -6.35
N LYS A 388 12.49 29.40 -6.34
CA LYS A 388 12.58 30.41 -5.27
C LYS A 388 11.27 31.17 -5.12
N ASN A 389 11.17 31.98 -4.06
CA ASN A 389 10.04 32.87 -3.80
C ASN A 389 8.71 32.10 -3.76
N ILE A 390 8.70 30.95 -3.07
CA ILE A 390 7.45 30.25 -2.84
C ILE A 390 6.55 31.14 -1.99
N ASP A 391 5.38 31.42 -2.53
CA ASP A 391 4.26 32.03 -1.85
C ASP A 391 3.04 31.10 -1.99
N ILE A 392 2.26 30.98 -0.93
CA ILE A 392 1.16 30.02 -0.86
C ILE A 392 -0.14 30.81 -0.71
N THR A 393 -0.94 30.78 -1.77
CA THR A 393 -2.23 31.49 -1.82
C THR A 393 -3.39 30.51 -1.67
N ASN A 394 -4.60 31.02 -1.45
CA ASN A 394 -5.84 30.22 -1.52
C ASN A 394 -6.08 29.55 -2.87
N SER A 395 -5.32 29.95 -3.89
CA SER A 395 -5.57 29.68 -5.29
C SER A 395 -4.45 28.83 -5.93
N GLY A 396 -3.55 28.33 -5.10
CA GLY A 396 -2.37 27.53 -5.46
C GLY A 396 -1.07 28.09 -4.87
N VAL A 397 0.03 27.41 -5.18
CA VAL A 397 1.40 27.79 -4.84
C VAL A 397 2.02 28.55 -6.01
N THR A 398 2.49 29.77 -5.77
CA THR A 398 3.24 30.57 -6.75
C THR A 398 4.73 30.52 -6.44
N PHE A 399 5.56 30.50 -7.49
CA PHE A 399 7.01 30.45 -7.34
C PHE A 399 7.71 30.99 -8.59
N SER A 400 8.97 31.38 -8.44
CA SER A 400 9.83 31.77 -9.56
C SER A 400 10.86 30.68 -9.83
N VAL A 401 11.10 30.38 -11.12
CA VAL A 401 12.17 29.47 -11.54
C VAL A 401 13.22 30.28 -12.28
N SER A 402 14.43 30.30 -11.74
CA SER A 402 15.60 30.87 -12.40
C SER A 402 16.32 29.77 -13.18
N THR A 403 16.48 29.95 -14.48
CA THR A 403 17.22 29.04 -15.37
C THR A 403 18.51 29.70 -15.78
N ASN A 404 19.65 29.15 -15.35
CA ASN A 404 20.98 29.55 -15.80
C ASN A 404 21.51 28.53 -16.82
N ILE A 405 21.91 28.98 -18.01
CA ILE A 405 22.49 28.14 -19.05
C ILE A 405 23.91 28.61 -19.30
N LYS A 406 24.87 27.73 -19.01
CA LYS A 406 26.30 27.92 -19.28
C LYS A 406 26.77 26.93 -20.32
N ALA A 407 27.19 27.42 -21.47
CA ALA A 407 27.76 26.58 -22.52
C ALA A 407 29.20 27.00 -22.84
N PHE A 408 30.08 26.02 -23.02
CA PHE A 408 31.44 26.22 -23.50
C PHE A 408 31.79 25.21 -24.59
N GLU A 409 32.72 25.61 -25.47
CA GLU A 409 33.31 24.75 -26.48
C GLU A 409 34.77 24.51 -26.12
N ARG A 410 35.18 23.25 -26.03
CA ARG A 410 36.59 22.89 -25.92
C ARG A 410 37.18 22.75 -27.31
N LYS A 411 38.14 23.62 -27.64
CA LYS A 411 38.86 23.60 -28.92
C LYS A 411 40.35 23.37 -28.72
N ASN A 412 40.96 22.73 -29.72
CA ASN A 412 42.42 22.70 -29.85
C ASN A 412 42.92 24.03 -30.38
N VAL A 413 43.84 24.64 -29.66
CA VAL A 413 44.65 25.78 -30.08
C VAL A 413 46.04 25.23 -30.38
N LEU A 414 46.57 25.54 -31.57
CA LEU A 414 47.90 25.09 -32.03
C LEU A 414 48.07 23.55 -32.02
N ASP A 415 47.01 22.82 -32.39
CA ASP A 415 46.94 21.35 -32.51
C ASP A 415 47.29 20.53 -31.25
N THR A 416 47.66 21.17 -30.14
CA THR A 416 48.24 20.50 -28.95
C THR A 416 47.71 20.99 -27.61
N VAL A 417 47.03 22.16 -27.56
CA VAL A 417 46.54 22.76 -26.30
C VAL A 417 45.02 22.87 -26.35
N ALA A 418 44.31 22.28 -25.38
CA ALA A 418 42.87 22.44 -25.24
C ALA A 418 42.51 23.73 -24.48
N VAL A 419 41.57 24.52 -25.02
CA VAL A 419 41.04 25.74 -24.40
C VAL A 419 39.52 25.69 -24.39
N ASP A 420 38.92 26.04 -23.24
CA ASP A 420 37.47 26.20 -23.09
C ASP A 420 37.06 27.63 -23.45
N GLN A 421 36.26 27.78 -24.50
CA GLN A 421 35.70 29.06 -24.94
C GLN A 421 34.23 29.15 -24.50
N PRO A 422 33.84 30.16 -23.71
CA PRO A 422 32.44 30.35 -23.34
C PRO A 422 31.62 30.71 -24.59
N ILE A 423 30.55 29.94 -24.83
CA ILE A 423 29.59 30.17 -25.92
C ILE A 423 28.40 30.97 -25.40
N LYS A 424 27.96 30.67 -24.16
CA LYS A 424 26.71 31.18 -23.60
C LYS A 424 26.78 31.22 -22.08
N ASP A 425 26.35 32.31 -21.47
CA ASP A 425 26.03 32.43 -20.05
C ASP A 425 24.83 33.35 -19.93
N GLU A 426 23.63 32.77 -19.82
CA GLU A 426 22.39 33.52 -19.70
C GLU A 426 21.60 33.05 -18.49
N THR A 427 20.87 33.97 -17.87
CA THR A 427 19.93 33.64 -16.80
C THR A 427 18.58 34.23 -17.15
N THR A 428 17.55 33.39 -17.15
CA THR A 428 16.15 33.79 -17.27
C THR A 428 15.41 33.46 -15.99
N THR A 429 14.32 34.18 -15.73
CA THR A 429 13.41 33.90 -14.62
C THR A 429 11.99 33.94 -15.16
N GLU A 430 11.21 32.92 -14.83
CA GLU A 430 9.78 32.83 -15.15
C GLU A 430 9.01 32.58 -13.86
N THR A 431 7.81 33.16 -13.77
CA THR A 431 6.92 32.95 -12.64
C THR A 431 5.91 31.87 -13.01
N TYR A 432 5.64 31.00 -12.05
CA TYR A 432 4.73 29.89 -12.19
C TYR A 432 3.71 29.88 -11.06
N ARG A 433 2.56 29.30 -11.36
CA ARG A 433 1.50 29.01 -10.40
C ARG A 433 1.04 27.57 -10.57
N SER A 434 1.24 26.78 -9.53
CA SER A 434 0.73 25.41 -9.43
C SER A 434 -0.54 25.42 -8.58
N GLY A 435 -1.63 24.86 -9.09
CA GLY A 435 -2.88 24.79 -8.35
C GLY A 435 -3.81 23.71 -8.85
N THR A 436 -5.03 23.73 -8.35
CA THR A 436 -6.12 22.84 -8.77
C THR A 436 -7.28 23.68 -9.28
N MET A 437 -8.03 23.17 -10.25
CA MET A 437 -9.25 23.81 -10.74
C MET A 437 -10.38 22.79 -10.88
N ALA A 438 -11.61 23.23 -10.67
CA ALA A 438 -12.81 22.41 -10.85
C ALA A 438 -13.21 22.39 -12.34
N GLY A 439 -13.56 21.21 -12.86
CA GLY A 439 -14.02 21.06 -14.25
C GLY A 439 -12.92 21.17 -15.30
N ILE A 440 -13.32 21.11 -16.58
CA ILE A 440 -12.44 20.89 -17.74
C ILE A 440 -11.27 21.87 -17.77
N GLY A 441 -10.05 21.37 -17.56
CA GLY A 441 -8.84 22.05 -17.98
C GLY A 441 -8.48 21.62 -19.40
N ALA A 442 -8.31 22.59 -20.29
CA ALA A 442 -7.68 22.39 -21.58
C ALA A 442 -6.30 23.06 -21.54
N ASN A 443 -5.20 22.30 -21.70
CA ASN A 443 -4.00 22.66 -22.48
C ASN A 443 -2.83 21.66 -22.32
N LEU A 444 -1.84 21.82 -23.23
CA LEU A 444 -0.65 21.01 -23.50
C LEU A 444 0.01 20.32 -22.29
N VAL A 445 0.58 19.14 -22.51
CA VAL A 445 1.58 18.53 -21.62
C VAL A 445 2.97 19.03 -22.06
N TYR A 446 3.69 19.76 -21.20
CA TYR A 446 5.12 19.96 -21.39
C TYR A 446 5.79 18.60 -21.31
N ASN A 447 6.59 18.22 -22.30
CA ASN A 447 7.37 16.98 -22.24
C ASN A 447 6.53 15.70 -21.99
N LYS A 448 5.78 15.27 -23.02
CA LYS A 448 4.96 14.04 -23.00
C LYS A 448 5.74 12.79 -22.53
N ALA A 449 7.03 12.69 -22.86
CA ALA A 449 7.87 11.56 -22.45
C ALA A 449 8.04 11.50 -20.93
N LYS A 450 8.36 12.63 -20.30
CA LYS A 450 8.51 12.72 -18.84
C LYS A 450 7.19 12.52 -18.10
N ALA A 451 6.09 13.02 -18.65
CA ALA A 451 4.76 12.73 -18.11
C ALA A 451 4.44 11.23 -18.15
N ALA A 452 4.77 10.54 -19.25
CA ALA A 452 4.59 9.09 -19.38
C ALA A 452 5.50 8.29 -18.44
N GLU A 453 6.76 8.69 -18.29
CA GLU A 453 7.70 8.09 -17.33
C GLU A 453 7.18 8.19 -15.90
N LEU A 454 6.71 9.39 -15.51
CA LEU A 454 6.16 9.60 -14.17
C LEU A 454 4.87 8.79 -13.95
N GLN A 455 3.99 8.73 -14.95
CA GLN A 455 2.78 7.92 -14.86
C GLN A 455 3.11 6.45 -14.65
N LYS A 456 4.11 5.93 -15.37
CA LYS A 456 4.58 4.56 -15.21
C LYS A 456 5.20 4.31 -13.83
N ALA A 457 6.05 5.22 -13.33
CA ALA A 457 6.62 5.10 -11.99
C ALA A 457 5.55 5.08 -10.87
N ARG A 458 4.41 5.74 -11.08
CA ARG A 458 3.27 5.67 -10.15
C ARG A 458 2.47 4.37 -10.28
N GLU A 459 2.34 3.84 -11.49
CA GLU A 459 1.73 2.51 -11.73
C GLU A 459 2.56 1.40 -11.08
N ASP A 460 3.88 1.41 -11.27
CA ASP A 460 4.80 0.45 -10.64
C ASP A 460 4.73 0.53 -9.10
N ALA A 461 4.61 1.74 -8.54
CA ALA A 461 4.45 1.93 -7.10
C ALA A 461 3.09 1.45 -6.57
N LEU A 462 2.03 1.59 -7.37
CA LEU A 462 0.73 0.98 -7.05
C LEU A 462 0.88 -0.55 -7.01
N GLU A 463 1.50 -1.18 -8.01
CA GLU A 463 1.71 -2.63 -8.02
C GLU A 463 2.51 -3.10 -6.80
N ALA A 464 3.60 -2.40 -6.47
CA ALA A 464 4.40 -2.69 -5.28
C ALA A 464 3.60 -2.55 -3.99
N PHE A 465 2.75 -1.52 -3.87
CA PHE A 465 1.84 -1.35 -2.74
C PHE A 465 0.83 -2.51 -2.64
N GLN A 466 0.31 -3.00 -3.78
CA GLN A 466 -0.60 -4.14 -3.80
C GLN A 466 0.08 -5.44 -3.38
N GLU A 467 1.32 -5.64 -3.82
CA GLU A 467 2.13 -6.79 -3.42
C GLU A 467 2.44 -6.73 -1.92
N ASP A 468 2.89 -5.59 -1.41
CA ASP A 468 3.19 -5.42 0.00
C ASP A 468 1.94 -5.64 0.85
N VAL A 469 0.78 -5.10 0.47
CA VAL A 469 -0.50 -5.39 1.14
C VAL A 469 -0.80 -6.88 1.12
N THR A 470 -0.64 -7.58 -0.01
CA THR A 470 -0.92 -9.01 -0.13
C THR A 470 0.00 -9.85 0.76
N VAL A 471 1.29 -9.54 0.76
CA VAL A 471 2.30 -10.21 1.60
C VAL A 471 2.04 -9.92 3.08
N SER A 472 1.81 -8.65 3.42
CA SER A 472 1.48 -8.16 4.76
C SER A 472 0.19 -8.77 5.32
N VAL A 473 -0.83 -8.95 4.47
CA VAL A 473 -2.08 -9.67 4.77
C VAL A 473 -1.81 -11.15 5.04
N SER A 474 -1.02 -11.80 4.18
CA SER A 474 -0.72 -13.23 4.33
C SER A 474 0.12 -13.55 5.57
N LYS A 475 0.94 -12.59 6.03
CA LYS A 475 1.91 -12.75 7.13
C LYS A 475 1.54 -12.00 8.41
N GLY A 476 0.41 -11.30 8.42
CA GLY A 476 -0.04 -10.51 9.57
C GLY A 476 0.95 -9.41 10.00
N ILE A 477 1.45 -8.59 9.07
CA ILE A 477 2.39 -7.49 9.35
C ILE A 477 1.80 -6.17 8.83
N VAL A 478 1.38 -5.21 9.69
CA VAL A 478 0.64 -4.01 9.23
C VAL A 478 1.26 -2.67 9.69
N ASN A 479 2.41 -2.70 10.37
CA ASN A 479 2.87 -1.58 11.20
C ASN A 479 3.31 -0.28 10.50
N THR A 480 3.11 -0.06 9.19
CA THR A 480 3.79 1.07 8.53
C THR A 480 3.08 1.72 7.36
N ILE A 481 1.77 1.49 7.16
CA ILE A 481 1.20 1.82 5.85
C ILE A 481 1.10 3.34 5.61
N LEU A 482 0.47 4.18 6.44
CA LEU A 482 0.43 5.62 6.13
C LEU A 482 0.43 6.56 7.36
N PRO A 483 1.49 7.35 7.58
CA PRO A 483 1.52 8.43 8.58
C PRO A 483 0.55 9.58 8.30
N GLY A 484 -0.06 10.15 9.35
CA GLY A 484 -0.75 11.46 9.31
C GLY A 484 -2.27 11.44 9.26
N SER A 485 -2.87 10.28 8.98
CA SER A 485 -4.31 10.12 8.98
C SER A 485 -4.74 9.36 10.25
N VAL A 486 -5.28 10.10 11.23
CA VAL A 486 -6.07 9.50 12.34
C VAL A 486 -7.06 8.46 11.79
N THR A 487 -7.48 8.65 10.54
CA THR A 487 -8.46 7.85 9.81
C THR A 487 -7.98 6.48 9.33
N VAL A 488 -6.68 6.17 9.15
CA VAL A 488 -6.22 4.77 8.90
C VAL A 488 -6.44 3.89 10.12
N LEU A 489 -6.13 4.41 11.31
CA LEU A 489 -6.37 3.71 12.57
C LEU A 489 -7.89 3.56 12.82
N GLU A 490 -8.69 4.59 12.53
CA GLU A 490 -10.16 4.49 12.58
C GLU A 490 -10.73 3.50 11.56
N LEU A 491 -10.17 3.42 10.35
CA LEU A 491 -10.56 2.42 9.35
C LEU A 491 -10.22 1.01 9.84
N LEU A 492 -9.01 0.78 10.35
CA LEU A 492 -8.59 -0.51 10.96
C LEU A 492 -9.46 -0.90 12.17
N GLN A 493 -9.82 0.05 13.02
CA GLN A 493 -10.68 -0.15 14.20
C GLN A 493 -12.16 -0.35 13.81
N SER A 494 -12.65 0.32 12.78
CA SER A 494 -14.06 0.24 12.39
C SER A 494 -14.41 -1.00 11.56
N PHE A 495 -13.40 -1.76 11.12
CA PHE A 495 -13.54 -3.12 10.59
C PHE A 495 -13.35 -4.21 11.68
N SER A 496 -12.96 -3.84 12.90
CA SER A 496 -13.08 -4.71 14.08
C SER A 496 -14.47 -4.54 14.71
N GLY A 497 -15.44 -5.36 14.27
CA GLY A 497 -16.83 -5.27 14.71
C GLY A 497 -17.06 -5.17 16.22
N ASP A 498 -18.16 -4.48 16.55
CA ASP A 498 -18.66 -4.01 17.85
C ASP A 498 -18.24 -4.81 19.09
N ASP A 499 -17.44 -4.15 19.93
CA ASP A 499 -17.56 -4.24 21.39
C ASP A 499 -17.25 -2.86 21.99
N GLU A 500 -18.24 -2.31 22.69
CA GLU A 500 -18.21 -1.02 23.37
C GLU A 500 -17.16 -1.02 24.50
N SER A 501 -15.92 -0.66 24.18
CA SER A 501 -15.05 0.11 25.08
C SER A 501 -13.69 0.35 24.41
N LYS A 502 -13.35 1.64 24.28
CA LYS A 502 -12.00 2.26 24.31
C LYS A 502 -11.87 3.42 23.32
N SER A 503 -12.43 4.56 23.72
CA SER A 503 -12.00 5.88 23.25
C SER A 503 -10.98 6.53 24.21
N GLU A 504 -10.18 5.73 24.91
CA GLU A 504 -9.15 6.24 25.83
C GLU A 504 -7.79 5.64 25.48
N GLY A 505 -6.88 6.53 25.03
CA GLY A 505 -5.49 6.21 24.71
C GLY A 505 -5.30 5.69 23.30
N LEU A 506 -4.74 6.52 22.42
CA LEU A 506 -4.18 6.12 21.12
C LEU A 506 -3.14 5.01 21.36
N ALA A 507 -3.58 3.75 21.30
CA ALA A 507 -2.69 2.60 21.32
C ALA A 507 -1.76 2.75 20.11
N SER A 508 -0.47 2.80 20.42
CA SER A 508 0.59 3.09 19.46
C SER A 508 0.52 2.16 18.23
N LEU A 509 0.87 2.70 17.06
CA LEU A 509 0.99 1.99 15.77
C LEU A 509 1.78 0.68 15.86
N SER A 510 2.66 0.59 16.85
CA SER A 510 3.54 -0.53 17.11
C SER A 510 2.86 -1.76 17.74
N ASP A 511 1.67 -1.65 18.33
CA ASP A 511 0.97 -2.77 19.01
C ASP A 511 -0.05 -3.50 18.14
N TYR A 512 -0.22 -3.09 16.87
CA TYR A 512 -1.22 -3.70 16.01
C TYR A 512 -0.82 -5.12 15.61
N ASN A 513 -1.39 -6.10 16.29
CA ASN A 513 -1.41 -7.48 15.85
C ASN A 513 -2.61 -7.67 14.92
N PRO A 514 -2.43 -7.78 13.59
CA PRO A 514 -3.54 -7.98 12.67
C PRO A 514 -4.20 -9.33 12.96
N SER A 515 -5.34 -9.26 13.65
CA SER A 515 -6.34 -10.30 13.49
C SER A 515 -6.77 -10.37 12.03
N LYS A 516 -7.38 -11.48 11.60
CA LYS A 516 -7.96 -11.65 10.24
C LYS A 516 -8.77 -10.43 9.74
N LYS A 517 -9.30 -9.61 10.65
CA LYS A 517 -10.06 -8.38 10.34
C LYS A 517 -9.20 -7.21 9.83
N GLY A 518 -7.94 -7.07 10.25
CA GLY A 518 -6.99 -6.06 9.74
C GLY A 518 -6.59 -6.27 8.28
N SER A 519 -6.61 -7.53 7.86
CA SER A 519 -6.32 -7.90 6.48
C SER A 519 -7.37 -7.39 5.47
N ASN A 520 -8.63 -7.32 5.91
CA ASN A 520 -9.74 -6.84 5.08
C ASN A 520 -9.68 -5.32 4.86
N ALA A 521 -9.18 -4.57 5.85
CA ALA A 521 -9.03 -3.12 5.75
C ALA A 521 -7.95 -2.72 4.73
N LEU A 522 -6.78 -3.38 4.77
CA LEU A 522 -5.69 -3.08 3.83
C LEU A 522 -6.01 -3.50 2.40
N SER A 523 -6.65 -4.65 2.22
CA SER A 523 -7.14 -5.07 0.91
C SER A 523 -8.22 -4.12 0.36
N ALA A 524 -9.08 -3.55 1.22
CA ALA A 524 -10.02 -2.51 0.82
C ALA A 524 -9.29 -1.23 0.34
N ILE A 525 -8.26 -0.76 1.06
CA ILE A 525 -7.44 0.39 0.61
C ILE A 525 -6.76 0.07 -0.73
N SER A 526 -6.15 -1.10 -0.88
CA SER A 526 -5.50 -1.55 -2.12
C SER A 526 -6.47 -1.58 -3.31
N ASN A 527 -7.71 -2.04 -3.10
CA ASN A 527 -8.74 -2.02 -4.13
C ASN A 527 -9.17 -0.60 -4.49
N VAL A 528 -9.31 0.30 -3.49
CA VAL A 528 -9.60 1.71 -3.72
C VAL A 528 -8.46 2.38 -4.49
N ALA A 529 -7.20 2.11 -4.13
CA ALA A 529 -6.02 2.62 -4.82
C ALA A 529 -6.04 2.23 -6.32
N LYS A 530 -6.28 0.95 -6.60
CA LYS A 530 -6.41 0.44 -7.98
C LYS A 530 -7.52 1.14 -8.75
N ALA A 531 -8.72 1.19 -8.15
CA ALA A 531 -9.88 1.80 -8.77
C ALA A 531 -9.65 3.28 -9.06
N GLN A 532 -9.06 4.00 -8.11
CA GLN A 532 -8.80 5.43 -8.22
C GLN A 532 -7.72 5.74 -9.26
N PHE A 533 -6.64 4.96 -9.30
CA PHE A 533 -5.59 5.13 -10.30
C PHE A 533 -6.13 4.88 -11.72
N ALA A 534 -6.90 3.80 -11.90
CA ALA A 534 -7.56 3.49 -13.17
C ALA A 534 -8.55 4.59 -13.58
N PHE A 535 -9.39 5.05 -12.64
CA PHE A 535 -10.35 6.14 -12.86
C PHE A 535 -9.66 7.44 -13.26
N ASN A 536 -8.63 7.85 -12.52
CA ASN A 536 -7.88 9.08 -12.81
C ASN A 536 -7.19 9.00 -14.19
N SER A 537 -6.53 7.87 -14.49
CA SER A 537 -5.85 7.64 -15.76
C SER A 537 -6.83 7.66 -16.94
N LYS A 538 -7.99 7.01 -16.79
CA LYS A 538 -9.00 6.93 -17.84
C LYS A 538 -9.64 8.28 -18.10
N VAL A 539 -9.98 9.04 -17.05
CA VAL A 539 -10.53 10.39 -17.23
C VAL A 539 -9.51 11.35 -17.87
N ASP A 540 -8.23 11.23 -17.51
CA ASP A 540 -7.17 12.03 -18.15
C ASP A 540 -7.04 11.71 -19.65
N GLN A 541 -6.98 10.44 -20.04
CA GLN A 541 -6.97 10.01 -21.45
C GLN A 541 -8.15 10.62 -22.23
N LEU A 542 -9.36 10.51 -21.69
CA LEU A 542 -10.58 11.04 -22.32
C LEU A 542 -10.57 12.56 -22.45
N GLN A 543 -9.97 13.27 -21.50
CA GLN A 543 -9.81 14.73 -21.59
C GLN A 543 -8.77 15.13 -22.64
N GLN A 544 -7.69 14.34 -22.81
CA GLN A 544 -6.67 14.59 -23.83
C GLN A 544 -7.17 14.31 -25.26
N GLU A 545 -7.91 13.21 -25.49
CA GLU A 545 -8.45 12.84 -26.81
C GLU A 545 -9.40 13.92 -27.38
N LYS A 546 -10.17 14.58 -26.50
CA LYS A 546 -11.13 15.61 -26.89
C LYS A 546 -10.50 16.95 -27.26
N LEU A 547 -9.24 17.23 -26.93
CA LEU A 547 -8.55 18.43 -27.40
C LEU A 547 -8.43 18.48 -28.94
N GLU A 548 -8.63 17.34 -29.61
CA GLU A 548 -8.70 17.25 -31.07
C GLU A 548 -10.13 17.43 -31.64
N GLN A 549 -11.21 17.37 -30.83
CA GLN A 549 -12.61 17.48 -31.29
C GLN A 549 -13.58 18.15 -30.28
N THR A 550 -14.32 19.15 -30.75
CA THR A 550 -15.25 20.03 -30.00
C THR A 550 -16.53 19.32 -29.47
N GLN A 551 -16.45 18.36 -28.54
CA GLN A 551 -17.63 17.64 -27.98
C GLN A 551 -17.65 17.61 -26.44
N LYS A 552 -18.70 17.13 -25.75
CA LYS A 552 -18.79 17.11 -24.26
C LYS A 552 -17.99 15.94 -23.65
N SER A 553 -17.24 16.15 -22.56
CA SER A 553 -16.39 15.11 -21.95
C SER A 553 -17.04 14.45 -20.75
N ILE A 554 -16.70 13.19 -20.47
CA ILE A 554 -16.93 12.52 -19.17
C ILE A 554 -16.48 13.40 -17.98
N GLY A 555 -15.39 14.17 -18.13
CA GLY A 555 -14.96 15.15 -17.12
C GLY A 555 -16.01 16.22 -16.76
N GLU A 556 -16.93 16.58 -17.66
CA GLU A 556 -18.03 17.52 -17.37
C GLU A 556 -19.10 16.88 -16.49
N TYR A 557 -19.50 15.65 -16.83
CA TYR A 557 -20.47 14.86 -16.05
C TYR A 557 -20.00 14.66 -14.62
N LEU A 558 -18.73 14.33 -14.47
CA LEU A 558 -18.13 14.06 -13.17
C LEU A 558 -17.73 15.34 -12.44
N LYS A 559 -17.65 16.48 -13.15
CA LYS A 559 -16.97 17.71 -12.72
C LYS A 559 -15.62 17.44 -12.06
N LYS A 560 -14.90 16.43 -12.55
CA LYS A 560 -13.62 16.03 -11.99
C LYS A 560 -12.64 17.19 -12.15
N GLY A 561 -12.04 17.61 -11.05
CA GLY A 561 -11.00 18.64 -11.10
C GLY A 561 -9.73 18.17 -11.79
N THR A 562 -8.82 19.11 -12.01
CA THR A 562 -7.49 18.86 -12.59
C THR A 562 -6.44 19.68 -11.87
N TRP A 563 -5.20 19.18 -11.87
CA TRP A 563 -4.05 20.01 -11.52
C TRP A 563 -3.68 20.89 -12.71
N TYR A 564 -3.14 22.09 -12.43
CA TYR A 564 -2.54 22.93 -13.45
C TYR A 564 -1.22 23.57 -13.00
N LEU A 565 -0.39 23.88 -13.98
CA LEU A 565 0.80 24.72 -13.86
C LEU A 565 0.74 25.83 -14.91
N GLU A 566 0.47 27.05 -14.46
CA GLU A 566 0.43 28.25 -15.28
C GLU A 566 1.79 28.96 -15.22
N GLY A 567 2.46 29.10 -16.36
CA GLY A 567 3.63 29.97 -16.54
C GLY A 567 3.29 31.18 -17.42
N ASP A 568 4.26 32.04 -17.69
CA ASP A 568 4.04 33.32 -18.37
C ASP A 568 3.44 33.17 -19.79
N LYS A 569 3.63 32.01 -20.43
CA LYS A 569 3.22 31.76 -21.83
C LYS A 569 2.30 30.56 -22.04
N LYS A 570 2.22 29.65 -21.07
CA LYS A 570 1.58 28.34 -21.23
C LYS A 570 0.97 27.87 -19.92
N THR A 571 -0.14 27.15 -20.03
CA THR A 571 -0.76 26.42 -18.93
C THR A 571 -0.69 24.93 -19.23
N TYR A 572 -0.20 24.15 -18.28
CA TYR A 572 -0.17 22.69 -18.33
C TYR A 572 -1.26 22.16 -17.41
N THR A 573 -1.94 21.09 -17.80
CA THR A 573 -2.96 20.42 -16.97
C THR A 573 -2.75 18.92 -16.95
N ASP A 574 -3.07 18.27 -15.83
CA ASP A 574 -2.94 16.82 -15.66
C ASP A 574 -4.00 16.34 -14.65
N SER A 575 -4.97 15.59 -15.14
CA SER A 575 -6.05 15.06 -14.31
C SER A 575 -5.68 13.71 -13.69
N SER A 576 -4.63 13.05 -14.18
CA SER A 576 -4.19 11.75 -13.65
C SER A 576 -3.61 11.84 -12.24
N ILE A 577 -3.15 13.03 -11.84
CA ILE A 577 -2.57 13.31 -10.52
C ILE A 577 -3.54 14.01 -9.56
N TYR A 578 -4.78 14.28 -9.97
CA TYR A 578 -5.78 14.93 -9.13
C TYR A 578 -6.83 13.93 -8.63
N TYR A 579 -6.94 13.83 -7.31
CA TYR A 579 -7.85 12.93 -6.61
C TYR A 579 -9.13 13.64 -6.19
N ASP A 580 -10.29 13.13 -6.62
CA ASP A 580 -11.57 13.79 -6.45
C ASP A 580 -12.63 12.78 -5.96
N PHE A 581 -12.93 12.83 -4.66
CA PHE A 581 -13.91 11.94 -4.05
C PHE A 581 -15.33 12.21 -4.57
N ASN A 582 -15.70 13.49 -4.73
CA ASN A 582 -17.01 13.87 -5.25
C ASN A 582 -17.21 13.35 -6.68
N ALA A 583 -16.19 13.46 -7.55
CA ALA A 583 -16.25 12.87 -8.90
C ALA A 583 -16.40 11.34 -8.87
N THR A 584 -15.82 10.68 -7.86
CA THR A 584 -15.93 9.23 -7.68
C THR A 584 -17.36 8.83 -7.31
N LEU A 585 -18.00 9.53 -6.36
CA LEU A 585 -19.39 9.29 -5.99
C LEU A 585 -20.36 9.56 -7.15
N ARG A 586 -20.11 10.62 -7.93
CA ARG A 586 -20.91 10.91 -9.13
C ARG A 586 -20.80 9.81 -10.17
N ALA A 587 -19.60 9.28 -10.39
CA ALA A 587 -19.40 8.16 -11.30
C ALA A 587 -20.15 6.90 -10.83
N GLU A 588 -20.08 6.58 -9.53
CA GLU A 588 -20.80 5.46 -8.93
C GLU A 588 -22.32 5.63 -9.06
N GLU A 589 -22.87 6.81 -8.75
CA GLU A 589 -24.30 7.10 -8.94
C GLU A 589 -24.74 6.92 -10.40
N MET A 590 -23.95 7.44 -11.34
CA MET A 590 -24.26 7.32 -12.76
C MET A 590 -24.21 5.86 -13.23
N ASN A 591 -23.22 5.08 -12.78
CA ASN A 591 -23.05 3.68 -13.18
C ASN A 591 -24.14 2.79 -12.58
N ASP A 592 -24.38 2.93 -11.28
CA ASP A 592 -25.21 1.99 -10.53
C ASP A 592 -26.70 2.35 -10.63
N ARG A 593 -27.01 3.65 -10.78
CA ARG A 593 -28.39 4.14 -10.72
C ARG A 593 -28.85 4.87 -11.97
N GLY A 594 -27.95 5.20 -12.90
CA GLY A 594 -28.30 5.99 -14.08
C GLY A 594 -29.12 7.22 -13.70
N MET A 595 -30.32 7.35 -14.26
CA MET A 595 -31.25 8.44 -13.94
C MET A 595 -32.18 8.18 -12.75
N LEU A 596 -32.20 6.98 -12.17
CA LEU A 596 -33.19 6.63 -11.14
C LEU A 596 -33.14 7.60 -9.95
N GLY A 597 -31.93 7.89 -9.46
CA GLY A 597 -31.74 8.84 -8.37
C GLY A 597 -32.19 10.27 -8.70
N TYR A 598 -32.06 10.71 -9.95
CA TYR A 598 -32.59 12.01 -10.38
C TYR A 598 -34.13 12.01 -10.32
N VAL A 599 -34.77 10.95 -10.81
CA VAL A 599 -36.24 10.87 -10.81
C VAL A 599 -36.78 10.84 -9.39
N GLU A 600 -36.16 10.06 -8.51
CA GLU A 600 -36.55 9.95 -7.09
C GLU A 600 -36.46 11.28 -6.34
N THR A 601 -35.49 12.12 -6.68
CA THR A 601 -35.17 13.34 -5.90
C THR A 601 -35.63 14.64 -6.54
N LYS A 602 -35.66 14.72 -7.86
CA LYS A 602 -35.94 15.95 -8.62
C LYS A 602 -37.26 15.94 -9.34
N VAL A 603 -37.87 14.78 -9.59
CA VAL A 603 -39.19 14.71 -10.22
C VAL A 603 -40.26 14.59 -9.13
N PRO A 604 -41.16 15.58 -8.97
CA PRO A 604 -42.19 15.54 -7.94
C PRO A 604 -43.09 14.30 -8.09
N GLU A 605 -43.53 13.69 -6.99
CA GLU A 605 -44.40 12.49 -7.01
C GLU A 605 -45.66 12.68 -7.87
N ALA A 606 -46.26 13.88 -7.84
CA ALA A 606 -47.40 14.24 -8.69
C ALA A 606 -47.08 14.14 -10.19
N ALA A 607 -45.87 14.55 -10.59
CA ALA A 607 -45.37 14.46 -11.97
C ALA A 607 -44.97 13.03 -12.37
N GLN A 608 -44.69 12.16 -11.38
CA GLN A 608 -44.44 10.73 -11.64
C GLN A 608 -45.73 9.96 -11.98
N SER A 609 -46.90 10.48 -11.59
CA SER A 609 -48.22 9.85 -11.84
C SER A 609 -48.33 8.42 -11.30
N GLY A 610 -47.69 8.13 -10.15
CA GLY A 610 -47.69 6.80 -9.52
C GLY A 610 -46.82 5.75 -10.21
N LEU A 611 -45.97 6.15 -11.16
CA LEU A 611 -45.00 5.28 -11.82
C LEU A 611 -43.74 5.14 -10.97
N THR A 612 -43.13 3.95 -11.01
CA THR A 612 -41.74 3.79 -10.53
C THR A 612 -40.77 4.64 -11.38
N PRO A 613 -39.58 4.99 -10.86
CA PRO A 613 -38.57 5.73 -11.61
C PRO A 613 -38.27 5.13 -13.00
N GLU A 614 -38.15 3.80 -13.11
CA GLU A 614 -37.93 3.08 -14.36
C GLU A 614 -39.09 3.26 -15.33
N GLN A 615 -40.32 3.10 -14.84
CA GLN A 615 -41.53 3.26 -15.64
C GLN A 615 -41.72 4.70 -16.10
N TRP A 616 -41.33 5.67 -15.27
CA TRP A 616 -41.33 7.07 -15.63
C TRP A 616 -40.34 7.35 -16.77
N ILE A 617 -39.10 6.86 -16.66
CA ILE A 617 -38.08 6.98 -17.71
C ILE A 617 -38.58 6.34 -19.01
N GLU A 618 -39.15 5.13 -18.97
CA GLU A 618 -39.72 4.47 -20.15
C GLU A 618 -40.85 5.28 -20.79
N LYS A 619 -41.72 5.88 -19.97
CA LYS A 619 -42.80 6.73 -20.45
C LYS A 619 -42.25 7.98 -21.14
N GLN A 620 -41.23 8.63 -20.57
CA GLN A 620 -40.60 9.81 -21.20
C GLN A 620 -39.90 9.47 -22.51
N ILE A 621 -39.20 8.33 -22.59
CA ILE A 621 -38.59 7.85 -23.83
C ILE A 621 -39.64 7.71 -24.94
N LYS A 622 -40.81 7.12 -24.61
CA LYS A 622 -41.91 6.94 -25.57
C LYS A 622 -42.59 8.26 -25.94
N ASN A 623 -42.93 9.08 -24.95
CA ASN A 623 -43.66 10.33 -25.15
C ASN A 623 -42.84 11.34 -25.94
N ASN A 624 -41.54 11.47 -25.62
CA ASN A 624 -40.66 12.46 -26.23
C ASN A 624 -39.97 11.92 -27.51
N GLN A 625 -40.40 10.73 -27.98
CA GLN A 625 -39.85 10.07 -29.17
C GLN A 625 -38.31 10.02 -29.16
N VAL A 626 -37.75 9.65 -28.01
CA VAL A 626 -36.29 9.61 -27.81
C VAL A 626 -35.74 8.35 -28.47
N GLU A 627 -34.95 8.52 -29.52
CA GLU A 627 -34.18 7.41 -30.10
C GLU A 627 -33.03 7.06 -29.15
N VAL A 628 -33.15 5.91 -28.47
CA VAL A 628 -32.11 5.35 -27.60
C VAL A 628 -31.87 3.89 -27.97
N ASP A 629 -30.61 3.51 -28.10
CA ASP A 629 -30.24 2.10 -28.21
C ASP A 629 -30.48 1.36 -26.88
N LYS A 630 -30.44 0.04 -26.93
CA LYS A 630 -30.71 -0.82 -25.77
C LYS A 630 -29.70 -0.60 -24.64
N GLU A 631 -28.44 -0.35 -24.97
CA GLU A 631 -27.36 -0.17 -23.98
C GLU A 631 -27.55 1.14 -23.21
N THR A 632 -27.75 2.24 -23.92
CA THR A 632 -28.05 3.57 -23.37
C THR A 632 -29.32 3.53 -22.53
N LYS A 633 -30.39 2.86 -23.02
CA LYS A 633 -31.63 2.68 -22.25
C LYS A 633 -31.37 1.93 -20.94
N ASN A 634 -30.63 0.83 -20.99
CA ASN A 634 -30.31 0.05 -19.79
C ASN A 634 -29.45 0.86 -18.82
N TYR A 635 -28.49 1.64 -19.31
CA TYR A 635 -27.64 2.50 -18.50
C TYR A 635 -28.44 3.57 -17.76
N LEU A 636 -29.35 4.27 -18.47
CA LEU A 636 -30.26 5.26 -17.86
C LEU A 636 -31.12 4.67 -16.74
N MET A 637 -31.36 3.35 -16.76
CA MET A 637 -32.17 2.64 -15.77
C MET A 637 -31.35 1.96 -14.67
N GLY A 638 -30.02 2.15 -14.61
CA GLY A 638 -29.16 1.44 -13.64
C GLY A 638 -29.14 -0.09 -13.87
N LYS A 639 -29.34 -0.54 -15.11
CA LYS A 639 -29.39 -1.97 -15.50
C LYS A 639 -28.24 -2.36 -16.44
N SER A 640 -27.21 -1.53 -16.54
CA SER A 640 -26.04 -1.76 -17.38
C SER A 640 -24.84 -2.08 -16.51
N ASP A 641 -24.00 -3.03 -16.93
CA ASP A 641 -22.69 -3.26 -16.33
C ASP A 641 -21.62 -2.27 -16.86
N GLN A 642 -21.99 -1.44 -17.84
CA GLN A 642 -21.10 -0.45 -18.43
C GLN A 642 -20.86 0.72 -17.46
N LYS A 643 -19.59 1.13 -17.33
CA LYS A 643 -19.22 2.32 -16.57
C LYS A 643 -19.11 3.55 -17.46
N ILE A 644 -19.45 4.71 -16.93
CA ILE A 644 -19.34 6.01 -17.62
C ILE A 644 -17.94 6.25 -18.17
N THR A 645 -16.89 5.80 -17.46
CA THR A 645 -15.49 5.96 -17.88
C THR A 645 -15.08 5.04 -19.03
N ASP A 646 -15.87 4.00 -19.30
CA ASP A 646 -15.61 3.02 -20.37
C ASP A 646 -16.42 3.33 -21.63
N MET A 647 -17.29 4.35 -21.59
CA MET A 647 -18.06 4.79 -22.75
C MET A 647 -17.16 5.46 -23.78
N ASN A 648 -17.34 5.09 -25.05
CA ASN A 648 -16.79 5.84 -26.16
C ASN A 648 -17.62 7.10 -26.46
N GLN A 649 -17.13 7.96 -27.36
CA GLN A 649 -17.79 9.23 -27.66
C GLN A 649 -19.22 9.07 -28.20
N ASN A 650 -19.49 8.08 -29.04
CA ASN A 650 -20.84 7.83 -29.56
C ASN A 650 -21.82 7.46 -28.42
N GLN A 651 -21.36 6.65 -27.46
CA GLN A 651 -22.17 6.28 -26.29
C GLN A 651 -22.42 7.49 -25.37
N ILE A 652 -21.43 8.37 -25.19
CA ILE A 652 -21.60 9.63 -24.45
C ILE A 652 -22.58 10.56 -25.16
N ASP A 653 -22.49 10.68 -26.49
CA ASP A 653 -23.38 11.54 -27.29
C ASP A 653 -24.83 11.01 -27.24
N ASN A 654 -25.02 9.69 -27.29
CA ASN A 654 -26.32 9.05 -27.12
C ASN A 654 -26.89 9.30 -25.72
N LEU A 655 -26.07 9.12 -24.67
CA LEU A 655 -26.45 9.41 -23.28
C LEU A 655 -26.83 10.88 -23.11
N THR A 656 -26.02 11.79 -23.64
CA THR A 656 -26.25 13.25 -23.62
C THR A 656 -27.58 13.60 -24.28
N SER A 657 -27.82 13.07 -25.48
CA SER A 657 -29.03 13.31 -26.26
C SER A 657 -30.27 12.78 -25.55
N ALA A 658 -30.16 11.58 -24.95
CA ALA A 658 -31.24 10.97 -24.19
C ALA A 658 -31.58 11.79 -22.93
N LEU A 659 -30.58 12.17 -22.12
CA LEU A 659 -30.77 13.01 -20.93
C LEU A 659 -31.44 14.34 -21.27
N ASN A 660 -30.99 15.01 -22.33
CA ASN A 660 -31.59 16.28 -22.76
C ASN A 660 -33.06 16.12 -23.15
N ARG A 661 -33.43 15.05 -23.87
CA ARG A 661 -34.80 14.82 -24.33
C ARG A 661 -35.71 14.24 -23.25
N ILE A 662 -35.18 13.49 -22.28
CA ILE A 662 -35.98 12.91 -21.18
C ILE A 662 -36.25 13.95 -20.10
N ILE A 663 -35.26 14.78 -19.76
CA ILE A 663 -35.33 15.72 -18.62
C ILE A 663 -35.89 17.10 -19.02
N GLY A 664 -35.81 17.50 -20.29
CA GLY A 664 -36.19 18.85 -20.71
C GLY A 664 -37.05 18.94 -21.98
N GLN A 665 -38.26 19.50 -21.82
CA GLN A 665 -38.86 20.51 -22.73
C GLN A 665 -39.71 21.61 -22.03
N GLU A 666 -40.07 21.53 -20.73
CA GLU A 666 -41.17 22.35 -20.17
C GLU A 666 -40.86 23.41 -19.08
N ASP A 667 -39.60 23.75 -18.75
CA ASP A 667 -39.34 24.75 -17.68
C ASP A 667 -38.78 26.10 -18.16
N SER A 668 -39.17 27.15 -17.43
CA SER A 668 -38.68 28.54 -17.55
C SER A 668 -37.21 28.77 -17.13
N THR A 669 -36.49 27.70 -16.76
CA THR A 669 -35.06 27.76 -16.43
C THR A 669 -34.24 27.50 -17.69
N ALA A 670 -33.25 28.34 -17.98
CA ALA A 670 -32.45 28.29 -19.22
C ALA A 670 -31.54 27.05 -19.36
N ASN A 671 -31.66 26.04 -18.50
CA ASN A 671 -30.76 24.89 -18.41
C ASN A 671 -31.29 23.68 -19.20
N ASN A 672 -30.43 23.01 -19.95
CA ASN A 672 -30.78 21.77 -20.67
C ASN A 672 -30.87 20.54 -19.74
N GLY A 673 -31.42 19.42 -20.23
CA GLY A 673 -31.66 18.25 -19.39
C GLY A 673 -30.39 17.64 -18.77
N VAL A 674 -29.27 17.67 -19.49
CA VAL A 674 -27.96 17.26 -18.96
C VAL A 674 -27.49 18.18 -17.84
N GLU A 675 -27.63 19.49 -17.99
CA GLU A 675 -27.29 20.45 -16.93
C GLU A 675 -28.13 20.23 -15.67
N LYS A 676 -29.44 19.95 -15.81
CA LYS A 676 -30.30 19.60 -14.68
C LYS A 676 -29.85 18.32 -13.97
N TYR A 677 -29.42 17.31 -14.73
CA TYR A 677 -28.88 16.06 -14.17
C TYR A 677 -27.53 16.29 -13.47
N ILE A 678 -26.64 17.10 -14.04
CA ILE A 678 -25.37 17.48 -13.40
C ILE A 678 -25.62 18.30 -12.13
N LEU A 679 -26.62 19.20 -12.12
CA LEU A 679 -27.00 19.95 -10.92
C LEU A 679 -27.47 19.02 -9.80
N TYR A 680 -28.31 18.02 -10.13
CA TYR A 680 -28.67 16.96 -9.19
C TYR A 680 -27.45 16.27 -8.59
N LEU A 681 -26.50 15.85 -9.42
CA LEU A 681 -25.28 15.19 -8.96
C LEU A 681 -24.41 16.10 -8.07
N ASN A 682 -24.41 17.42 -8.31
CA ASN A 682 -23.70 18.36 -7.43
C ASN A 682 -24.40 18.47 -6.09
N GLU A 683 -25.71 18.73 -6.09
CA GLU A 683 -26.47 18.89 -4.86
C GLU A 683 -26.43 17.63 -3.97
N LYS A 684 -26.30 16.45 -4.58
CA LYS A 684 -26.19 15.18 -3.85
C LYS A 684 -24.78 14.92 -3.32
N TYR A 685 -23.73 15.39 -4.00
CA TYR A 685 -22.33 15.03 -3.74
C TYR A 685 -21.41 16.26 -3.73
N GLU A 686 -21.68 17.18 -2.81
CA GLU A 686 -20.85 18.36 -2.55
C GLU A 686 -20.41 18.34 -1.07
N TYR A 687 -19.25 17.72 -0.86
CA TYR A 687 -18.52 17.71 0.42
C TYR A 687 -17.42 18.76 0.47
#